data_AF-A0A927TEM6-F1
#
_entry.id   AF-A0A927TEM6-F1
#
_cell.length_a   1.000
_cell.length_b   1.000
_cell.length_c   1.000
_cell.angle_alpha   90.00
_cell.angle_beta   90.00
_cell.angle_gamma   90.00
#
_symmetry.space_group_name_H-M   'P 1'
#
loop_
_entity.id
_entity.type
_entity.pdbx_description
1 polymer ?
#
loop_
_entity_poly.entity_id
_entity_poly.type
_entity_poly.pdbx_seq_one_letter_code
_entity_poly.pdbx_strand_id
1 'polypeptide(L)'
;MLMERYALVMERIYEIPKEKGCSEAFAEYFATVADFVILLEDTGSFLSAEGQETAALEELKKRNHALYEDVLPKNYGTSYANPAYAAEKLGEEFGRMLSFLYCEMRSLIPFVYEENLEEIVIRLELLVEVYGAFACAWQECLEYRERGVELSELPKAEDVRQILYWFVSDYAETATEAHLKEMLVPDGNFAVNLIKTADLSDERYLFAYGEYVSENELETARFLASLPEETIRTMADTYTEGYRIGFEVTNKDLSKKKTVEIRYRLGFERMMRVAVENFEKMGLQAVCYRAATSILYNPSIYKIGYCGGDVNRQYDFDHKDDKALFWDKIYANHKLEVTRTAFEKYREEAAVYAGPAVVETFGEADFAPENKAVAFHMSEEQSKLLVEHRSLMGELQRKYIREEERSFTIIAFPVPEIQEAFGPELLAKLGMKDTKECYHAFFNEVIRINTLDYTLYRDIQQCIIDVLDAADYCEIKGMNGNRTDLKVNLWKLSDASKETIFENCVADVNIPVGEVFTSPVLDGTEGLLHVSRVYLNGLEYKNLELRFEEGKIASYNCSNFATEEENLNFVRENVLFRHKTLPMGEFAIGTNTVAYVVAEKYGVHDKFPILIAEKTGPHFAVGDTCYSHAEDVKVYNPDGKEIVARDNEISKLRHKTPGKAYFNCHTDITIPYDELGELTAVRKDGSRVIIIENGRFVLPGTEQLNEAFCK
;
A
#
# COMPACT_ATOMS: atom_id res chain seq x y z
N MET A 1 -28.80 6.09 -24.45
CA MET A 1 -27.81 5.18 -25.05
C MET A 1 -27.24 4.21 -24.02
N LEU A 2 -26.64 4.66 -22.90
CA LEU A 2 -26.11 3.74 -21.87
C LEU A 2 -27.17 2.84 -21.20
N MET A 3 -28.30 3.40 -20.75
CA MET A 3 -29.39 2.58 -20.18
C MET A 3 -29.99 1.55 -21.15
N GLU A 4 -29.96 1.85 -22.46
CA GLU A 4 -30.43 0.93 -23.49
C GLU A 4 -29.45 -0.23 -23.68
N ARG A 5 -28.13 0.07 -23.72
CA ARG A 5 -27.07 -0.94 -23.72
C ARG A 5 -27.14 -1.82 -22.46
N TYR A 6 -27.32 -1.20 -21.29
CA TYR A 6 -27.52 -1.89 -20.02
C TYR A 6 -28.71 -2.87 -20.07
N ALA A 7 -29.88 -2.41 -20.53
CA ALA A 7 -31.06 -3.27 -20.64
C ALA A 7 -30.84 -4.47 -21.58
N LEU A 8 -30.21 -4.23 -22.74
CA LEU A 8 -29.92 -5.28 -23.72
C LEU A 8 -28.92 -6.31 -23.20
N VAL A 9 -27.85 -5.86 -22.54
CA VAL A 9 -26.84 -6.78 -22.00
C VAL A 9 -27.36 -7.57 -20.81
N MET A 10 -28.18 -6.95 -19.94
CA MET A 10 -28.84 -7.64 -18.84
C MET A 10 -29.85 -8.69 -19.33
N GLU A 11 -30.64 -8.38 -20.36
CA GLU A 11 -31.54 -9.37 -21.00
C GLU A 11 -30.74 -10.60 -21.44
N ARG A 12 -29.58 -10.40 -22.06
CA ARG A 12 -28.70 -11.50 -22.46
C ARG A 12 -28.15 -12.27 -21.26
N ILE A 13 -27.74 -11.60 -20.20
CA ILE A 13 -27.21 -12.24 -18.98
C ILE A 13 -28.28 -13.13 -18.32
N TYR A 14 -29.55 -12.70 -18.32
CA TYR A 14 -30.66 -13.52 -17.83
C TYR A 14 -30.92 -14.80 -18.64
N GLU A 15 -30.45 -14.87 -19.88
CA GLU A 15 -30.58 -16.04 -20.75
C GLU A 15 -29.46 -17.05 -20.52
N ILE A 16 -28.25 -16.61 -20.17
CA ILE A 16 -27.05 -17.45 -20.02
C ILE A 16 -27.30 -18.73 -19.20
N PRO A 17 -27.88 -18.69 -17.98
CA PRO A 17 -28.10 -19.90 -17.18
C PRO A 17 -29.14 -20.87 -17.76
N LYS A 18 -29.98 -20.40 -18.70
CA LYS A 18 -31.06 -21.18 -19.32
C LYS A 18 -30.61 -21.86 -20.62
N GLU A 19 -29.49 -21.44 -21.19
CA GLU A 19 -28.99 -21.92 -22.46
C GLU A 19 -28.07 -23.14 -22.30
N LYS A 20 -28.11 -24.04 -23.29
CA LYS A 20 -27.08 -25.08 -23.47
C LYS A 20 -26.02 -24.58 -24.45
N GLY A 21 -25.40 -23.46 -24.12
CA GLY A 21 -24.51 -22.70 -24.99
C GLY A 21 -23.05 -23.16 -24.99
N CYS A 22 -22.65 -24.06 -24.10
CA CYS A 22 -21.28 -24.58 -24.04
C CYS A 22 -21.25 -25.94 -23.31
N SER A 23 -20.07 -26.55 -23.21
CA SER A 23 -19.89 -27.78 -22.45
C SER A 23 -20.16 -27.57 -20.95
N GLU A 24 -20.52 -28.64 -20.24
CA GLU A 24 -21.08 -28.60 -18.87
C GLU A 24 -20.28 -27.74 -17.89
N ALA A 25 -18.95 -27.92 -17.84
CA ALA A 25 -18.08 -27.17 -16.93
C ALA A 25 -18.06 -25.66 -17.22
N PHE A 26 -18.11 -25.26 -18.49
CA PHE A 26 -18.15 -23.84 -18.87
C PHE A 26 -19.54 -23.25 -18.66
N ALA A 27 -20.60 -24.05 -18.86
CA ALA A 27 -21.97 -23.62 -18.58
C ALA A 27 -22.16 -23.33 -17.09
N GLU A 28 -21.58 -24.16 -16.21
CA GLU A 28 -21.55 -23.93 -14.76
C GLU A 28 -20.84 -22.62 -14.39
N TYR A 29 -19.65 -22.37 -14.98
CA TYR A 29 -18.93 -21.11 -14.78
C TYR A 29 -19.78 -19.90 -15.20
N PHE A 30 -20.29 -19.87 -16.43
CA PHE A 30 -21.03 -18.71 -16.94
C PHE A 30 -22.36 -18.51 -16.20
N ALA A 31 -23.03 -19.58 -15.78
CA ALA A 31 -24.20 -19.48 -14.91
C ALA A 31 -23.85 -18.86 -13.55
N THR A 32 -22.75 -19.30 -12.92
CA THR A 32 -22.29 -18.75 -11.64
C THR A 32 -21.97 -17.25 -11.74
N VAL A 33 -21.27 -16.84 -12.79
CA VAL A 33 -20.93 -15.42 -13.00
C VAL A 33 -22.17 -14.59 -13.35
N ALA A 34 -23.11 -15.13 -14.15
CA ALA A 34 -24.38 -14.47 -14.44
C ALA A 34 -25.25 -14.29 -13.18
N ASP A 35 -25.33 -15.31 -12.32
CA ASP A 35 -26.05 -15.22 -11.05
C ASP A 35 -25.45 -14.17 -10.12
N PHE A 36 -24.12 -14.02 -10.10
CA PHE A 36 -23.45 -12.94 -9.38
C PHE A 36 -23.79 -11.55 -9.95
N VAL A 37 -23.86 -11.39 -11.27
CA VAL A 37 -24.30 -10.12 -11.88
C VAL A 37 -25.77 -9.83 -11.56
N ILE A 38 -26.64 -10.84 -11.53
CA ILE A 38 -28.05 -10.67 -11.15
C ILE A 38 -28.17 -10.22 -9.68
N LEU A 39 -27.32 -10.73 -8.78
CA LEU A 39 -27.23 -10.24 -7.40
C LEU A 39 -26.82 -8.76 -7.33
N LEU A 40 -25.94 -8.30 -8.24
CA LEU A 40 -25.57 -6.89 -8.34
C LEU A 40 -26.72 -6.01 -8.85
N GLU A 41 -27.53 -6.48 -9.79
CA GLU A 41 -28.75 -5.78 -10.23
C GLU A 41 -29.80 -5.69 -9.10
N ASP A 42 -29.99 -6.77 -8.33
CA ASP A 42 -30.84 -6.73 -7.12
C ASP A 42 -30.31 -5.69 -6.12
N THR A 43 -28.99 -5.62 -5.95
CA THR A 43 -28.35 -4.61 -5.10
C THR A 43 -28.62 -3.20 -5.61
N GLY A 44 -28.45 -2.94 -6.91
CA GLY A 44 -28.76 -1.63 -7.51
C GLY A 44 -30.24 -1.25 -7.36
N SER A 45 -31.14 -2.22 -7.49
CA SER A 45 -32.58 -2.03 -7.26
C SER A 45 -32.90 -1.71 -5.80
N PHE A 46 -32.25 -2.39 -4.87
CA PHE A 46 -32.34 -2.13 -3.44
C PHE A 46 -31.86 -0.71 -3.10
N LEU A 47 -30.73 -0.27 -3.65
CA LEU A 47 -30.21 1.09 -3.44
C LEU A 47 -31.16 2.16 -4.02
N SER A 48 -31.65 1.94 -5.25
CA SER A 48 -32.62 2.84 -5.91
C SER A 48 -33.94 3.00 -5.15
N ALA A 49 -34.29 2.01 -4.31
CA ALA A 49 -35.45 2.02 -3.44
C ALA A 49 -35.16 2.59 -2.04
N GLU A 50 -34.09 3.38 -1.87
CA GLU A 50 -33.63 3.96 -0.60
C GLU A 50 -33.29 2.88 0.45
N GLY A 51 -32.94 1.67 0.01
CA GLY A 51 -32.65 0.52 0.88
C GLY A 51 -31.46 0.78 1.82
N GLN A 52 -30.44 1.50 1.34
CA GLN A 52 -29.26 1.86 2.15
C GLN A 52 -29.62 2.66 3.42
N GLU A 53 -30.60 3.56 3.33
CA GLU A 53 -31.00 4.45 4.42
C GLU A 53 -32.07 3.83 5.32
N THR A 54 -32.98 3.05 4.71
CA THR A 54 -34.19 2.54 5.37
C THR A 54 -34.03 1.14 5.95
N ALA A 55 -33.09 0.33 5.46
CA ALA A 55 -32.90 -1.02 5.94
C ALA A 55 -32.34 -1.06 7.37
N ALA A 56 -32.66 -2.17 8.06
CA ALA A 56 -32.01 -2.51 9.31
C ALA A 56 -30.54 -2.89 9.05
N LEU A 57 -29.68 -2.59 10.02
CA LEU A 57 -28.25 -2.94 9.97
C LEU A 57 -27.99 -4.42 9.62
N GLU A 58 -28.77 -5.35 10.17
CA GLU A 58 -28.61 -6.79 9.90
C GLU A 58 -28.92 -7.18 8.44
N GLU A 59 -29.85 -6.45 7.78
CA GLU A 59 -30.11 -6.61 6.35
C GLU A 59 -28.90 -6.14 5.53
N LEU A 60 -28.33 -4.98 5.88
CA LEU A 60 -27.13 -4.43 5.22
C LEU A 60 -25.93 -5.37 5.36
N LYS A 61 -25.68 -5.90 6.56
CA LYS A 61 -24.65 -6.93 6.81
C LYS A 61 -24.85 -8.16 5.95
N LYS A 62 -26.09 -8.67 5.86
CA LYS A 62 -26.41 -9.85 5.05
C LYS A 62 -26.16 -9.60 3.56
N ARG A 63 -26.59 -8.45 3.04
CA ARG A 63 -26.37 -8.06 1.63
C ARG A 63 -24.88 -7.88 1.34
N ASN A 64 -24.14 -7.21 2.22
CA ASN A 64 -22.69 -7.06 2.11
C ASN A 64 -22.00 -8.43 2.08
N HIS A 65 -22.31 -9.32 3.03
CA HIS A 65 -21.74 -10.66 3.05
C HIS A 65 -22.00 -11.44 1.76
N ALA A 66 -23.24 -11.43 1.25
CA ALA A 66 -23.61 -12.13 0.02
C ALA A 66 -22.78 -11.65 -1.19
N LEU A 67 -22.41 -10.37 -1.24
CA LEU A 67 -21.58 -9.83 -2.32
C LEU A 67 -20.14 -10.35 -2.29
N TYR A 68 -19.62 -10.81 -1.14
CA TYR A 68 -18.23 -11.26 -0.98
C TYR A 68 -18.07 -12.74 -0.63
N GLU A 69 -19.18 -13.46 -0.40
CA GLU A 69 -19.22 -14.77 0.24
C GLU A 69 -18.25 -15.79 -0.38
N ASP A 70 -18.20 -15.89 -1.69
CA ASP A 70 -17.42 -16.91 -2.39
C ASP A 70 -15.90 -16.66 -2.35
N VAL A 71 -15.47 -15.40 -2.23
CA VAL A 71 -14.05 -15.03 -2.15
C VAL A 71 -13.53 -14.92 -0.72
N LEU A 72 -14.39 -15.02 0.30
CA LEU A 72 -13.94 -15.11 1.69
C LEU A 72 -13.05 -16.34 1.90
N PRO A 73 -12.06 -16.29 2.81
CA PRO A 73 -11.04 -17.34 2.96
C PRO A 73 -11.60 -18.75 3.08
N LYS A 74 -12.74 -18.91 3.77
CA LYS A 74 -13.41 -20.21 3.97
C LYS A 74 -13.93 -20.84 2.67
N ASN A 75 -14.39 -20.02 1.72
CA ASN A 75 -15.05 -20.47 0.49
C ASN A 75 -14.15 -20.34 -0.75
N TYR A 76 -13.07 -19.57 -0.65
CA TYR A 76 -12.17 -19.26 -1.77
C TYR A 76 -11.55 -20.50 -2.43
N GLY A 77 -11.37 -21.60 -1.70
CA GLY A 77 -10.90 -22.87 -2.26
C GLY A 77 -11.79 -23.45 -3.37
N THR A 78 -13.06 -23.02 -3.45
CA THR A 78 -14.04 -23.48 -4.44
C THR A 78 -14.67 -22.35 -5.26
N SER A 79 -14.09 -21.14 -5.22
CA SER A 79 -14.55 -20.03 -6.05
C SER A 79 -13.85 -20.04 -7.41
N TYR A 80 -14.57 -19.67 -8.47
CA TYR A 80 -13.96 -19.43 -9.78
C TYR A 80 -13.01 -18.22 -9.79
N ALA A 81 -12.99 -17.42 -8.73
CA ALA A 81 -12.01 -16.37 -8.53
C ALA A 81 -10.67 -16.94 -8.04
N ASN A 82 -10.60 -18.23 -7.69
CA ASN A 82 -9.35 -18.88 -7.35
C ASN A 82 -8.77 -19.55 -8.61
N PRO A 83 -7.59 -19.12 -9.12
CA PRO A 83 -7.06 -19.63 -10.37
C PRO A 83 -6.77 -21.14 -10.31
N ALA A 84 -6.47 -21.71 -9.13
CA ALA A 84 -6.32 -23.16 -8.98
C ALA A 84 -7.63 -23.92 -9.18
N TYR A 85 -8.71 -23.42 -8.60
CA TYR A 85 -10.03 -24.02 -8.76
C TYR A 85 -10.54 -23.85 -10.19
N ALA A 86 -10.39 -22.64 -10.76
CA ALA A 86 -10.78 -22.38 -12.14
C ALA A 86 -9.99 -23.26 -13.13
N ALA A 87 -8.68 -23.44 -12.94
CA ALA A 87 -7.86 -24.33 -13.75
C ALA A 87 -8.25 -25.81 -13.62
N GLU A 88 -8.61 -26.26 -12.41
CA GLU A 88 -9.10 -27.62 -12.18
C GLU A 88 -10.39 -27.89 -12.98
N LYS A 89 -11.33 -26.94 -12.98
CA LYS A 89 -12.65 -27.10 -13.62
C LYS A 89 -12.65 -26.83 -15.12
N LEU A 90 -11.89 -25.84 -15.57
CA LEU A 90 -11.98 -25.27 -16.92
C LEU A 90 -10.72 -25.54 -17.77
N GLY A 91 -9.72 -26.23 -17.19
CA GLY A 91 -8.39 -26.40 -17.78
C GLY A 91 -7.50 -25.19 -17.53
N GLU A 92 -6.18 -25.39 -17.54
CA GLU A 92 -5.20 -24.35 -17.14
C GLU A 92 -5.32 -23.07 -17.98
N GLU A 93 -5.46 -23.20 -19.30
CA GLU A 93 -5.44 -22.05 -20.20
C GLU A 93 -6.69 -21.16 -20.07
N PHE A 94 -7.89 -21.75 -20.09
CA PHE A 94 -9.13 -21.01 -19.92
C PHE A 94 -9.39 -20.65 -18.46
N GLY A 95 -9.07 -21.54 -17.52
CA GLY A 95 -9.29 -21.34 -16.09
C GLY A 95 -8.66 -20.05 -15.58
N ARG A 96 -7.39 -19.77 -15.92
CA ARG A 96 -6.74 -18.51 -15.54
C ARG A 96 -7.38 -17.27 -16.17
N MET A 97 -7.77 -17.32 -17.46
CA MET A 97 -8.41 -16.19 -18.15
C MET A 97 -9.82 -15.92 -17.63
N LEU A 98 -10.57 -16.97 -17.29
CA LEU A 98 -11.92 -16.87 -16.74
C LEU A 98 -11.89 -16.49 -15.26
N SER A 99 -10.87 -16.90 -14.49
CA SER A 99 -10.63 -16.36 -13.14
C SER A 99 -10.41 -14.85 -13.17
N PHE A 100 -9.58 -14.35 -14.11
CA PHE A 100 -9.41 -12.92 -14.36
C PHE A 100 -10.72 -12.21 -14.74
N LEU A 101 -11.49 -12.78 -15.68
CA LEU A 101 -12.78 -12.22 -16.08
C LEU A 101 -13.74 -12.11 -14.89
N TYR A 102 -13.76 -13.13 -14.02
CA TYR A 102 -14.62 -13.08 -12.84
C TYR A 102 -14.14 -11.99 -11.85
N CYS A 103 -12.84 -11.79 -11.66
CA CYS A 103 -12.32 -10.65 -10.88
C CYS A 103 -12.82 -9.30 -11.42
N GLU A 104 -12.84 -9.13 -12.75
CA GLU A 104 -13.43 -7.93 -13.35
C GLU A 104 -14.92 -7.81 -13.06
N MET A 105 -15.70 -8.90 -13.07
CA MET A 105 -17.12 -8.84 -12.67
C MET A 105 -17.27 -8.44 -11.20
N ARG A 106 -16.37 -8.89 -10.33
CA ARG A 106 -16.40 -8.52 -8.91
C ARG A 106 -16.08 -7.04 -8.67
N SER A 107 -15.33 -6.40 -9.58
CA SER A 107 -15.11 -4.94 -9.53
C SER A 107 -16.38 -4.12 -9.73
N LEU A 108 -17.49 -4.72 -10.18
CA LEU A 108 -18.80 -4.07 -10.30
C LEU A 108 -19.43 -3.67 -8.96
N ILE A 109 -19.05 -4.31 -7.85
CA ILE A 109 -19.63 -4.02 -6.52
C ILE A 109 -19.57 -2.51 -6.22
N PRO A 110 -18.40 -1.85 -6.16
CA PRO A 110 -18.34 -0.42 -5.88
C PRO A 110 -19.05 0.43 -6.94
N PHE A 111 -18.98 0.08 -8.22
CA PHE A 111 -19.62 0.85 -9.29
C PHE A 111 -21.16 0.89 -9.18
N VAL A 112 -21.78 -0.15 -8.61
CA VAL A 112 -23.22 -0.15 -8.31
C VAL A 112 -23.57 0.86 -7.21
N TYR A 113 -22.73 1.00 -6.17
CA TYR A 113 -22.95 1.97 -5.09
C TYR A 113 -22.62 3.41 -5.50
N GLU A 114 -21.69 3.58 -6.43
CA GLU A 114 -21.32 4.87 -7.02
C GLU A 114 -22.23 5.31 -8.18
N GLU A 115 -23.22 4.48 -8.55
CA GLU A 115 -24.11 4.68 -9.71
C GLU A 115 -23.36 4.87 -11.04
N ASN A 116 -22.17 4.25 -11.16
CA ASN A 116 -21.31 4.38 -12.33
C ASN A 116 -21.75 3.42 -13.46
N LEU A 117 -22.81 3.81 -14.16
CA LEU A 117 -23.41 3.01 -15.23
C LEU A 117 -22.45 2.70 -16.38
N GLU A 118 -21.50 3.58 -16.68
CA GLU A 118 -20.52 3.34 -17.75
C GLU A 118 -19.60 2.17 -17.40
N GLU A 119 -19.00 2.19 -16.21
CA GLU A 119 -18.16 1.08 -15.72
C GLU A 119 -18.94 -0.24 -15.59
N ILE A 120 -20.23 -0.16 -15.26
CA ILE A 120 -21.10 -1.34 -15.23
C ILE A 120 -21.24 -1.92 -16.64
N VAL A 121 -21.73 -1.12 -17.60
CA VAL A 121 -22.07 -1.58 -18.95
C VAL A 121 -20.88 -2.22 -19.66
N ILE A 122 -19.69 -1.61 -19.59
CA ILE A 122 -18.51 -2.10 -20.34
C ILE A 122 -18.06 -3.50 -19.87
N ARG A 123 -18.25 -3.83 -18.59
CA ARG A 123 -17.92 -5.14 -18.02
C ARG A 123 -19.00 -6.18 -18.32
N LEU A 124 -20.26 -5.78 -18.29
CA LEU A 124 -21.35 -6.66 -18.70
C LEU A 124 -21.20 -7.06 -20.18
N GLU A 125 -20.83 -6.11 -21.03
CA GLU A 125 -20.55 -6.35 -22.44
C GLU A 125 -19.35 -7.29 -22.62
N LEU A 126 -18.28 -7.10 -21.84
CA LEU A 126 -17.14 -8.03 -21.82
C LEU A 126 -17.56 -9.47 -21.49
N LEU A 127 -18.37 -9.66 -20.44
CA LEU A 127 -18.87 -10.98 -20.06
C LEU A 127 -19.67 -11.63 -21.20
N VAL A 128 -20.57 -10.87 -21.82
CA VAL A 128 -21.40 -11.35 -22.93
C VAL A 128 -20.57 -11.63 -24.18
N GLU A 129 -19.54 -10.83 -24.47
CA GLU A 129 -18.63 -11.07 -25.60
C GLU A 129 -17.82 -12.36 -25.41
N VAL A 130 -17.24 -12.55 -24.22
CA VAL A 130 -16.52 -13.79 -23.89
C VAL A 130 -17.48 -14.99 -23.96
N TYR A 131 -18.66 -14.91 -23.35
CA TYR A 131 -19.67 -15.97 -23.46
C TYR A 131 -20.04 -16.26 -24.92
N GLY A 132 -20.21 -15.21 -25.73
CA GLY A 132 -20.52 -15.30 -27.15
C GLY A 132 -19.49 -16.12 -27.92
N ALA A 133 -18.19 -15.97 -27.63
CA ALA A 133 -17.14 -16.79 -28.24
C ALA A 133 -17.31 -18.30 -27.95
N PHE A 134 -17.68 -18.65 -26.71
CA PHE A 134 -17.98 -20.04 -26.34
C PHE A 134 -19.27 -20.54 -27.00
N ALA A 135 -20.33 -19.73 -27.00
CA ALA A 135 -21.61 -20.07 -27.62
C ALA A 135 -21.48 -20.32 -29.13
N CYS A 136 -20.72 -19.49 -29.83
CA CYS A 136 -20.45 -19.65 -31.26
C CYS A 136 -19.68 -20.95 -31.54
N ALA A 137 -18.58 -21.21 -30.82
CA ALA A 137 -17.78 -22.43 -31.01
C ALA A 137 -18.60 -23.69 -30.75
N TRP A 138 -19.44 -23.67 -29.72
CA TRP A 138 -20.34 -24.77 -29.39
C TRP A 138 -21.39 -25.02 -30.49
N GLN A 139 -22.06 -23.97 -30.97
CA GLN A 139 -23.04 -24.07 -32.04
C GLN A 139 -22.40 -24.59 -33.34
N GLU A 140 -21.25 -24.05 -33.73
CA GLU A 140 -20.49 -24.53 -34.89
C GLU A 140 -20.11 -26.01 -34.73
N CYS A 141 -19.65 -26.43 -33.54
CA CYS A 141 -19.34 -27.83 -33.29
C CYS A 141 -20.57 -28.74 -33.50
N LEU A 142 -21.73 -28.35 -32.99
CA LEU A 142 -22.97 -29.12 -33.17
C LEU A 142 -23.40 -29.21 -34.64
N GLU A 143 -23.41 -28.09 -35.36
CA GLU A 143 -23.80 -28.05 -36.78
C GLU A 143 -22.87 -28.88 -37.68
N TYR A 144 -21.56 -28.85 -37.42
CA TYR A 144 -20.58 -29.58 -38.22
C TYR A 144 -20.48 -31.06 -37.84
N ARG A 145 -20.77 -31.41 -36.58
CA ARG A 145 -20.89 -32.81 -36.13
C ARG A 145 -21.98 -33.54 -36.89
N GLU A 146 -23.11 -32.90 -37.17
CA GLU A 146 -24.18 -33.45 -38.02
C GLU A 146 -23.71 -33.70 -39.48
N ARG A 147 -22.69 -32.96 -39.92
CA ARG A 147 -22.08 -33.07 -41.25
C ARG A 147 -20.85 -34.00 -41.29
N GLY A 148 -20.55 -34.68 -40.19
CA GLY A 148 -19.43 -35.61 -40.06
C GLY A 148 -18.06 -34.95 -39.94
N VAL A 149 -18.00 -33.67 -39.58
CA VAL A 149 -16.76 -32.92 -39.33
C VAL A 149 -16.61 -32.69 -37.82
N GLU A 150 -15.48 -33.06 -37.27
CA GLU A 150 -15.17 -32.88 -35.86
C GLU A 150 -14.47 -31.53 -35.66
N LEU A 151 -15.16 -30.59 -35.00
CA LEU A 151 -14.62 -29.29 -34.58
C LEU A 151 -14.48 -29.25 -33.06
N SER A 152 -13.63 -28.36 -32.57
CA SER A 152 -13.52 -28.08 -31.13
C SER A 152 -14.84 -27.56 -30.59
N GLU A 153 -15.26 -28.06 -29.42
CA GLU A 153 -16.40 -27.54 -28.65
C GLU A 153 -16.09 -26.19 -27.98
N LEU A 154 -14.81 -25.81 -27.95
CA LEU A 154 -14.30 -24.58 -27.32
C LEU A 154 -13.75 -23.62 -28.39
N PRO A 155 -13.82 -22.30 -28.14
CA PRO A 155 -13.15 -21.31 -28.98
C PRO A 155 -11.64 -21.50 -28.90
N LYS A 156 -10.87 -20.81 -29.74
CA LYS A 156 -9.42 -20.77 -29.52
C LYS A 156 -9.15 -19.89 -28.30
N ALA A 157 -8.26 -20.34 -27.42
CA ALA A 157 -7.88 -19.55 -26.24
C ALA A 157 -7.34 -18.17 -26.61
N GLU A 158 -6.61 -18.07 -27.72
CA GLU A 158 -6.12 -16.79 -28.25
C GLU A 158 -7.25 -15.81 -28.60
N ASP A 159 -8.39 -16.28 -29.09
CA ASP A 159 -9.53 -15.42 -29.41
C ASP A 159 -10.10 -14.81 -28.11
N VAL A 160 -10.22 -15.62 -27.05
CA VAL A 160 -10.63 -15.15 -25.71
C VAL A 160 -9.60 -14.19 -25.11
N ARG A 161 -8.31 -14.51 -25.21
CA ARG A 161 -7.21 -13.64 -24.77
C ARG A 161 -7.28 -12.27 -25.46
N GLN A 162 -7.61 -12.26 -26.75
CA GLN A 162 -7.68 -11.03 -27.54
C GLN A 162 -8.88 -10.15 -27.17
N ILE A 163 -10.03 -10.74 -26.83
CA ILE A 163 -11.18 -10.02 -26.26
C ILE A 163 -10.76 -9.30 -24.97
N LEU A 164 -10.11 -10.03 -24.04
CA LEU A 164 -9.64 -9.46 -22.77
C LEU A 164 -8.58 -8.36 -22.98
N TYR A 165 -7.66 -8.54 -23.93
CA TYR A 165 -6.66 -7.53 -24.30
C TYR A 165 -7.32 -6.24 -24.81
N TRP A 166 -8.28 -6.35 -25.73
CA TRP A 166 -8.93 -5.18 -26.32
C TRP A 166 -9.82 -4.46 -25.33
N PHE A 167 -10.51 -5.16 -24.43
CA PHE A 167 -11.20 -4.53 -23.31
C PHE A 167 -10.26 -3.62 -22.51
N VAL A 168 -9.09 -4.13 -22.12
CA VAL A 168 -8.13 -3.35 -21.34
C VAL A 168 -7.54 -2.18 -22.15
N SER A 169 -7.27 -2.40 -23.44
CA SER A 169 -6.73 -1.36 -24.33
C SER A 169 -7.74 -0.27 -24.66
N ASP A 170 -8.97 -0.62 -25.04
CA ASP A 170 -9.98 0.30 -25.55
C ASP A 170 -10.50 1.22 -24.44
N TYR A 171 -10.61 0.71 -23.21
CA TYR A 171 -11.05 1.48 -22.04
C TYR A 171 -9.90 2.11 -21.25
N ALA A 172 -8.64 1.95 -21.70
CA ALA A 172 -7.49 2.53 -21.01
C ALA A 172 -7.58 4.06 -20.91
N GLU A 173 -8.07 4.76 -21.93
CA GLU A 173 -8.19 6.21 -21.95
C GLU A 173 -9.22 6.69 -20.91
N THR A 174 -10.46 6.22 -21.00
CA THR A 174 -11.56 6.60 -20.10
C THR A 174 -11.22 6.30 -18.64
N ALA A 175 -10.69 5.11 -18.33
CA ALA A 175 -10.34 4.74 -16.97
C ALA A 175 -9.18 5.59 -16.40
N THR A 176 -8.19 5.91 -17.24
CA THR A 176 -7.08 6.79 -16.81
C THR A 176 -7.56 8.20 -16.52
N GLU A 177 -8.45 8.72 -17.37
CA GLU A 177 -9.05 10.03 -17.16
C GLU A 177 -9.89 10.07 -15.88
N ALA A 178 -10.76 9.08 -15.67
CA ALA A 178 -11.61 8.98 -14.50
C ALA A 178 -10.77 8.95 -13.20
N HIS A 179 -9.73 8.11 -13.17
CA HIS A 179 -8.83 8.01 -12.02
C HIS A 179 -8.10 9.34 -11.72
N LEU A 180 -7.54 10.00 -12.73
CA LEU A 180 -6.87 11.29 -12.52
C LEU A 180 -7.86 12.37 -12.07
N LYS A 181 -9.10 12.34 -12.57
CA LYS A 181 -10.14 13.26 -12.12
C LYS A 181 -10.44 13.06 -10.64
N GLU A 182 -10.65 11.83 -10.17
CA GLU A 182 -10.90 11.55 -8.76
C GLU A 182 -9.74 11.97 -7.85
N MET A 183 -8.50 11.85 -8.35
CA MET A 183 -7.28 12.23 -7.62
C MET A 183 -7.06 13.75 -7.57
N LEU A 184 -7.54 14.52 -8.55
CA LEU A 184 -7.16 15.93 -8.71
C LEU A 184 -8.32 16.91 -8.51
N VAL A 185 -9.56 16.48 -8.76
CA VAL A 185 -10.74 17.34 -8.82
C VAL A 185 -11.64 17.08 -7.60
N PRO A 186 -11.83 18.08 -6.71
CA PRO A 186 -12.69 17.96 -5.52
C PRO A 186 -14.18 17.75 -5.83
N ASP A 187 -14.65 18.27 -6.96
CA ASP A 187 -16.07 18.26 -7.31
C ASP A 187 -16.57 16.83 -7.56
N GLY A 188 -17.64 16.45 -6.85
CA GLY A 188 -18.28 15.15 -7.01
C GLY A 188 -17.54 13.99 -6.33
N ASN A 189 -16.62 14.26 -5.40
CA ASN A 189 -15.91 13.20 -4.70
C ASN A 189 -16.82 12.42 -3.73
N PHE A 190 -17.06 11.15 -4.05
CA PHE A 190 -18.01 10.26 -3.37
C PHE A 190 -17.71 10.09 -1.87
N ALA A 191 -16.49 9.71 -1.51
CA ALA A 191 -16.11 9.47 -0.12
C ALA A 191 -16.10 10.76 0.72
N VAL A 192 -15.60 11.88 0.17
CA VAL A 192 -15.64 13.18 0.87
C VAL A 192 -17.07 13.61 1.18
N ASN A 193 -18.02 13.36 0.27
CA ASN A 193 -19.43 13.63 0.51
C ASN A 193 -19.95 12.79 1.69
N LEU A 194 -19.71 11.48 1.70
CA LEU A 194 -20.11 10.60 2.80
C LEU A 194 -19.51 11.04 4.15
N ILE A 195 -18.21 11.35 4.20
CA ILE A 195 -17.54 11.87 5.41
C ILE A 195 -18.24 13.13 5.95
N LYS A 196 -18.65 14.05 5.07
CA LYS A 196 -19.27 15.32 5.44
C LYS A 196 -20.75 15.17 5.86
N THR A 197 -21.52 14.32 5.19
CA THR A 197 -22.98 14.33 5.31
C THR A 197 -23.57 13.17 6.09
N ALA A 198 -22.86 12.04 6.24
CA ALA A 198 -23.40 10.86 6.92
C ALA A 198 -23.62 11.09 8.43
N ASP A 199 -24.57 10.38 9.03
CA ASP A 199 -24.69 10.29 10.48
C ASP A 199 -23.66 9.28 11.02
N LEU A 200 -22.52 9.77 11.49
CA LEU A 200 -21.43 8.93 12.00
C LEU A 200 -21.72 8.32 13.39
N SER A 201 -22.89 8.60 13.98
CA SER A 201 -23.35 7.89 15.17
C SER A 201 -24.02 6.55 14.85
N ASP A 202 -24.32 6.29 13.57
CA ASP A 202 -25.00 5.10 13.08
C ASP A 202 -24.12 4.32 12.10
N GLU A 203 -23.63 3.14 12.49
CA GLU A 203 -22.71 2.31 11.70
C GLU A 203 -23.24 1.87 10.33
N ARG A 204 -24.55 2.06 10.05
CA ARG A 204 -25.13 1.80 8.71
C ARG A 204 -24.45 2.59 7.59
N TYR A 205 -23.86 3.76 7.88
CA TYR A 205 -23.17 4.56 6.86
C TYR A 205 -22.00 3.81 6.20
N LEU A 206 -21.35 2.88 6.91
CA LEU A 206 -20.19 2.14 6.38
C LEU A 206 -20.56 1.32 5.14
N PHE A 207 -21.78 0.79 5.09
CA PHE A 207 -22.28 0.01 3.96
C PHE A 207 -22.59 0.86 2.73
N ALA A 208 -22.72 2.19 2.88
CA ALA A 208 -23.00 3.10 1.76
C ALA A 208 -21.80 3.20 0.81
N TYR A 209 -20.60 2.85 1.27
CA TYR A 209 -19.39 2.92 0.44
C TYR A 209 -19.32 1.83 -0.62
N GLY A 210 -20.12 0.76 -0.56
CA GLY A 210 -19.97 -0.38 -1.47
C GLY A 210 -18.65 -1.15 -1.28
N GLU A 211 -18.10 -1.11 -0.07
CA GLU A 211 -16.91 -1.85 0.35
C GLU A 211 -17.29 -3.07 1.18
N TYR A 212 -16.36 -4.01 1.35
CA TYR A 212 -16.53 -5.06 2.34
C TYR A 212 -16.40 -4.48 3.75
N VAL A 213 -17.40 -4.72 4.60
CA VAL A 213 -17.45 -4.20 5.96
C VAL A 213 -17.37 -5.40 6.92
N SER A 214 -16.21 -5.53 7.58
CA SER A 214 -15.95 -6.56 8.58
C SER A 214 -16.16 -6.01 10.00
N GLU A 215 -15.89 -6.85 11.02
CA GLU A 215 -15.90 -6.37 12.41
C GLU A 215 -14.77 -5.35 12.66
N ASN A 216 -13.71 -5.31 11.84
CA ASN A 216 -12.66 -4.30 11.97
C ASN A 216 -13.22 -2.89 11.76
N GLU A 217 -13.94 -2.66 10.66
CA GLU A 217 -14.52 -1.35 10.35
C GLU A 217 -15.61 -0.97 11.37
N LEU A 218 -16.47 -1.93 11.74
CA LEU A 218 -17.57 -1.71 12.69
C LEU A 218 -17.07 -1.37 14.09
N GLU A 219 -16.16 -2.16 14.66
CA GLU A 219 -15.66 -1.91 16.01
C GLU A 219 -14.74 -0.68 16.05
N THR A 220 -14.00 -0.39 14.98
CA THR A 220 -13.25 0.88 14.87
C THR A 220 -14.20 2.08 14.93
N ALA A 221 -15.28 2.07 14.13
CA ALA A 221 -16.27 3.14 14.14
C ALA A 221 -16.92 3.30 15.52
N ARG A 222 -17.31 2.19 16.17
CA ARG A 222 -17.89 2.21 17.53
C ARG A 222 -16.91 2.75 18.56
N PHE A 223 -15.64 2.33 18.52
CA PHE A 223 -14.63 2.79 19.45
C PHE A 223 -14.36 4.28 19.27
N LEU A 224 -14.14 4.74 18.04
CA LEU A 224 -13.97 6.16 17.76
C LEU A 224 -15.20 6.96 18.16
N ALA A 225 -16.43 6.46 17.97
CA ALA A 225 -17.65 7.10 18.45
C ALA A 225 -17.72 7.20 19.98
N SER A 226 -17.07 6.28 20.71
CA SER A 226 -16.99 6.31 22.18
C SER A 226 -15.97 7.31 22.74
N LEU A 227 -14.99 7.73 21.93
CA LEU A 227 -13.93 8.64 22.38
C LEU A 227 -14.46 10.06 22.65
N PRO A 228 -13.88 10.78 23.62
CA PRO A 228 -14.15 12.21 23.80
C PRO A 228 -13.84 13.00 22.54
N GLU A 229 -14.61 14.06 22.31
CA GLU A 229 -14.42 14.96 21.17
C GLU A 229 -13.01 15.59 21.16
N GLU A 230 -12.44 15.87 22.34
CA GLU A 230 -11.07 16.37 22.49
C GLU A 230 -10.04 15.36 21.96
N THR A 231 -10.23 14.06 22.23
CA THR A 231 -9.33 13.02 21.73
C THR A 231 -9.38 12.89 20.21
N ILE A 232 -10.58 12.92 19.62
CA ILE A 232 -10.74 12.91 18.16
C ILE A 232 -10.07 14.12 17.51
N ARG A 233 -10.21 15.30 18.13
CA ARG A 233 -9.52 16.51 17.68
C ARG A 233 -8.01 16.34 17.76
N THR A 234 -7.47 15.86 18.88
CA THR A 234 -6.02 15.61 19.00
C THR A 234 -5.52 14.69 17.89
N MET A 235 -6.23 13.58 17.60
CA MET A 235 -5.84 12.68 16.51
C MET A 235 -5.81 13.39 15.15
N ALA A 236 -6.88 14.13 14.81
CA ALA A 236 -6.98 14.85 13.54
C ALA A 236 -6.03 16.04 13.44
N ASP A 237 -5.81 16.78 14.53
CA ASP A 237 -4.93 17.93 14.62
C ASP A 237 -3.47 17.48 14.47
N THR A 238 -3.05 16.40 15.14
CA THR A 238 -1.71 15.82 14.94
C THR A 238 -1.48 15.41 13.49
N TYR A 239 -2.46 14.73 12.88
CA TYR A 239 -2.40 14.32 11.48
C TYR A 239 -2.33 15.51 10.50
N THR A 240 -3.15 16.54 10.69
CA THR A 240 -3.23 17.68 9.77
C THR A 240 -2.16 18.74 10.02
N GLU A 241 -1.72 18.94 11.26
CA GLU A 241 -0.59 19.82 11.55
C GLU A 241 0.74 19.21 11.12
N GLY A 242 0.91 17.88 11.21
CA GLY A 242 2.02 17.19 10.57
C GLY A 242 2.12 17.61 9.10
N TYR A 243 1.00 17.52 8.36
CA TYR A 243 0.94 17.97 6.96
C TYR A 243 1.37 19.40 6.75
N ARG A 244 0.87 20.34 7.55
CA ARG A 244 1.25 21.75 7.45
C ARG A 244 2.73 21.99 7.78
N ILE A 245 3.24 21.33 8.83
CA ILE A 245 4.65 21.45 9.27
C ILE A 245 5.58 20.87 8.20
N GLY A 246 5.21 19.75 7.56
CA GLY A 246 5.97 19.18 6.45
C GLY A 246 6.23 20.17 5.31
N PHE A 247 5.26 21.02 4.97
CA PHE A 247 5.47 22.13 4.03
C PHE A 247 6.44 23.19 4.59
N GLU A 248 6.34 23.54 5.86
CA GLU A 248 7.18 24.54 6.52
C GLU A 248 8.66 24.13 6.57
N VAL A 249 8.95 22.91 7.06
CA VAL A 249 10.33 22.41 7.25
C VAL A 249 11.04 22.13 5.93
N THR A 250 10.29 21.73 4.90
CA THR A 250 10.84 21.54 3.55
C THR A 250 10.87 22.83 2.72
N ASN A 251 10.51 23.97 3.32
CA ASN A 251 10.49 25.29 2.67
C ASN A 251 9.61 25.32 1.40
N LYS A 252 8.46 24.64 1.45
CA LYS A 252 7.46 24.56 0.38
C LYS A 252 6.27 25.47 0.70
N ASP A 253 5.82 26.22 -0.31
CA ASP A 253 4.73 27.19 -0.15
C ASP A 253 3.35 26.53 -0.35
N LEU A 254 2.71 26.16 0.76
CA LEU A 254 1.38 25.55 0.78
C LEU A 254 0.30 26.45 0.13
N SER A 255 0.45 27.78 0.15
CA SER A 255 -0.59 28.71 -0.35
C SER A 255 -0.82 28.60 -1.87
N LYS A 256 0.15 28.05 -2.59
CA LYS A 256 0.08 27.73 -4.02
C LYS A 256 -0.79 26.51 -4.32
N LYS A 257 -1.11 25.71 -3.31
CA LYS A 257 -1.87 24.48 -3.46
C LYS A 257 -3.35 24.69 -3.14
N LYS A 258 -4.17 23.76 -3.60
CA LYS A 258 -5.65 23.82 -3.53
C LYS A 258 -6.28 22.48 -3.19
N THR A 259 -5.66 21.36 -3.57
CA THR A 259 -6.26 20.03 -3.38
C THR A 259 -5.35 19.16 -2.52
N VAL A 260 -5.91 18.51 -1.49
CA VAL A 260 -5.24 17.49 -0.67
C VAL A 260 -5.93 16.15 -0.84
N GLU A 261 -5.15 15.10 -1.05
CA GLU A 261 -5.70 13.75 -1.19
C GLU A 261 -5.72 13.05 0.16
N ILE A 262 -6.86 12.50 0.56
CA ILE A 262 -7.03 11.73 1.78
C ILE A 262 -7.08 10.24 1.43
N ARG A 263 -6.26 9.43 2.10
CA ARG A 263 -6.31 7.96 2.08
C ARG A 263 -6.58 7.44 3.48
N TYR A 264 -7.54 6.54 3.64
CA TYR A 264 -7.89 5.99 4.95
C TYR A 264 -8.69 4.68 4.81
N ARG A 265 -8.77 3.88 5.88
CA ARG A 265 -9.69 2.73 5.96
C ARG A 265 -11.03 3.11 6.56
N LEU A 266 -12.11 2.48 6.11
CA LEU A 266 -13.44 2.69 6.69
C LEU A 266 -13.44 2.45 8.21
N GLY A 267 -14.28 3.21 8.92
CA GLY A 267 -14.34 3.24 10.38
C GLY A 267 -13.66 4.47 11.00
N PHE A 268 -12.76 5.14 10.28
CA PHE A 268 -12.06 6.36 10.73
C PHE A 268 -12.78 7.68 10.38
N GLU A 269 -14.00 7.62 9.84
CA GLU A 269 -14.72 8.80 9.31
C GLU A 269 -14.92 9.90 10.35
N ARG A 270 -15.07 9.54 11.64
CA ARG A 270 -15.20 10.54 12.72
C ARG A 270 -13.96 11.42 12.83
N MET A 271 -12.77 10.84 12.70
CA MET A 271 -11.50 11.59 12.63
C MET A 271 -11.37 12.30 11.29
N MET A 272 -11.72 11.64 10.17
CA MET A 272 -11.59 12.22 8.82
C MET A 272 -12.48 13.45 8.62
N ARG A 273 -13.66 13.51 9.24
CA ARG A 273 -14.51 14.71 9.22
C ARG A 273 -13.78 15.92 9.78
N VAL A 274 -13.11 15.76 10.93
CA VAL A 274 -12.32 16.85 11.54
C VAL A 274 -11.09 17.18 10.69
N ALA A 275 -10.43 16.17 10.11
CA ALA A 275 -9.29 16.39 9.21
C ALA A 275 -9.70 17.20 7.96
N VAL A 276 -10.83 16.88 7.34
CA VAL A 276 -11.39 17.63 6.21
C VAL A 276 -11.66 19.09 6.60
N GLU A 277 -12.27 19.33 7.76
CA GLU A 277 -12.48 20.69 8.28
C GLU A 277 -11.15 21.44 8.52
N ASN A 278 -10.11 20.74 8.99
CA ASN A 278 -8.79 21.34 9.21
C ASN A 278 -8.12 21.72 7.89
N PHE A 279 -8.17 20.85 6.87
CA PHE A 279 -7.65 21.16 5.55
C PHE A 279 -8.39 22.34 4.89
N GLU A 280 -9.71 22.45 5.08
CA GLU A 280 -10.48 23.61 4.61
C GLU A 280 -10.00 24.91 5.27
N LYS A 281 -9.66 24.90 6.57
CA LYS A 281 -9.06 26.06 7.26
C LYS A 281 -7.68 26.41 6.72
N MET A 282 -6.94 25.44 6.18
CA MET A 282 -5.66 25.64 5.50
C MET A 282 -5.82 26.11 4.05
N GLY A 283 -7.06 26.23 3.54
CA GLY A 283 -7.36 26.65 2.18
C GLY A 283 -7.25 25.53 1.13
N LEU A 284 -7.35 24.28 1.58
CA LEU A 284 -7.33 23.08 0.72
C LEU A 284 -8.73 22.46 0.63
N GLN A 285 -9.01 21.81 -0.49
CA GLN A 285 -10.18 20.98 -0.71
C GLN A 285 -9.75 19.51 -0.72
N ALA A 286 -10.47 18.67 0.01
CA ALA A 286 -10.17 17.24 0.08
C ALA A 286 -10.67 16.52 -1.19
N VAL A 287 -9.85 15.58 -1.67
CA VAL A 287 -10.21 14.51 -2.61
C VAL A 287 -9.92 13.17 -1.96
N CYS A 288 -10.69 12.15 -2.27
CA CYS A 288 -10.55 10.82 -1.71
C CYS A 288 -11.02 9.80 -2.76
N TYR A 289 -10.08 9.12 -3.43
CA TYR A 289 -10.38 8.12 -4.46
C TYR A 289 -10.30 6.71 -3.89
N ARG A 290 -11.02 5.77 -4.51
CA ARG A 290 -11.12 4.38 -4.05
C ARG A 290 -9.86 3.58 -4.39
N ALA A 291 -9.47 2.65 -3.52
CA ALA A 291 -8.50 1.64 -3.90
C ALA A 291 -8.97 0.84 -5.13
N ALA A 292 -8.09 0.71 -6.12
CA ALA A 292 -8.41 0.07 -7.38
C ALA A 292 -8.83 -1.41 -7.21
N THR A 293 -10.00 -1.75 -7.76
CA THR A 293 -10.56 -3.12 -7.77
C THR A 293 -10.54 -3.77 -9.16
N SER A 294 -10.50 -2.98 -10.23
CA SER A 294 -10.42 -3.45 -11.62
C SER A 294 -9.04 -3.22 -12.21
N ILE A 295 -8.62 -4.13 -13.08
CA ILE A 295 -7.34 -4.11 -13.81
C ILE A 295 -7.07 -2.78 -14.54
N LEU A 296 -8.11 -2.11 -15.03
CA LEU A 296 -8.04 -0.81 -15.72
C LEU A 296 -7.43 0.28 -14.84
N TYR A 297 -7.70 0.18 -13.53
CA TYR A 297 -7.25 1.08 -12.47
C TYR A 297 -5.97 0.61 -11.77
N ASN A 298 -5.34 -0.47 -12.26
CA ASN A 298 -4.10 -1.03 -11.71
C ASN A 298 -4.23 -1.45 -10.22
N PRO A 299 -4.99 -2.52 -9.93
CA PRO A 299 -5.15 -3.02 -8.59
C PRO A 299 -3.81 -3.51 -8.06
N SER A 300 -3.68 -3.46 -6.75
CA SER A 300 -2.47 -3.81 -6.03
C SER A 300 -2.86 -4.59 -4.78
N ILE A 301 -1.97 -5.48 -4.35
CA ILE A 301 -2.06 -6.13 -3.04
C ILE A 301 -2.01 -5.08 -1.91
N TYR A 302 -1.45 -3.91 -2.20
CA TYR A 302 -1.49 -2.72 -1.36
C TYR A 302 -2.62 -1.82 -1.85
N LYS A 303 -3.68 -1.70 -1.04
CA LYS A 303 -4.82 -0.83 -1.36
C LYS A 303 -4.40 0.63 -1.16
N ILE A 304 -4.38 1.40 -2.26
CA ILE A 304 -4.03 2.83 -2.25
C ILE A 304 -5.29 3.64 -2.53
N GLY A 305 -5.70 4.49 -1.59
CA GLY A 305 -6.96 5.24 -1.64
C GLY A 305 -7.75 5.00 -0.35
N TYR A 306 -9.07 5.17 -0.40
CA TYR A 306 -9.95 4.62 0.63
C TYR A 306 -10.38 3.20 0.30
N CYS A 307 -10.60 2.38 1.33
CA CYS A 307 -11.13 1.02 1.19
C CYS A 307 -11.71 0.52 2.53
N GLY A 308 -12.56 -0.51 2.46
CA GLY A 308 -13.04 -1.23 3.63
C GLY A 308 -12.07 -2.33 4.05
N GLY A 309 -12.63 -3.41 4.61
CA GLY A 309 -11.86 -4.54 5.11
C GLY A 309 -11.25 -5.37 3.99
N ASP A 310 -10.09 -5.98 4.27
CA ASP A 310 -9.44 -6.89 3.33
C ASP A 310 -10.23 -8.21 3.25
N VAL A 311 -10.89 -8.43 2.12
CA VAL A 311 -11.77 -9.58 1.91
C VAL A 311 -11.00 -10.90 2.02
N ASN A 312 -9.86 -10.99 1.30
CA ASN A 312 -9.01 -12.15 1.25
C ASN A 312 -7.65 -11.80 0.62
N ARG A 313 -6.58 -11.79 1.42
CA ARG A 313 -5.22 -11.43 0.96
C ARG A 313 -4.63 -12.45 -0.02
N GLN A 314 -5.06 -13.72 0.04
CA GLN A 314 -4.66 -14.73 -0.95
C GLN A 314 -5.31 -14.46 -2.31
N TYR A 315 -6.55 -13.97 -2.34
CA TYR A 315 -7.20 -13.55 -3.58
C TYR A 315 -6.44 -12.39 -4.24
N ASP A 316 -6.11 -11.34 -3.49
CA ASP A 316 -5.29 -10.25 -4.02
C ASP A 316 -3.91 -10.73 -4.49
N PHE A 317 -3.27 -11.65 -3.75
CA PHE A 317 -1.96 -12.21 -4.11
C PHE A 317 -2.01 -13.06 -5.38
N ASP A 318 -3.05 -13.89 -5.56
CA ASP A 318 -3.23 -14.76 -6.73
C ASP A 318 -3.40 -13.96 -8.03
N HIS A 319 -3.95 -12.75 -7.93
CA HIS A 319 -4.27 -11.86 -9.06
C HIS A 319 -3.28 -10.71 -9.26
N LYS A 320 -2.21 -10.64 -8.46
CA LYS A 320 -1.24 -9.53 -8.47
C LYS A 320 -0.52 -9.33 -9.83
N ASP A 321 -0.40 -10.41 -10.61
CA ASP A 321 0.34 -10.44 -11.87
C ASP A 321 -0.58 -10.72 -13.08
N ASP A 322 -1.91 -10.58 -12.93
CA ASP A 322 -2.89 -10.76 -14.02
C ASP A 322 -2.63 -9.90 -15.26
N LYS A 323 -1.93 -8.77 -15.07
CA LYS A 323 -1.42 -7.95 -16.17
C LYS A 323 -0.58 -8.74 -17.18
N ALA A 324 0.06 -9.84 -16.78
CA ALA A 324 0.83 -10.69 -17.69
C ALA A 324 0.02 -11.17 -18.91
N LEU A 325 -1.31 -11.18 -18.82
CA LEU A 325 -2.23 -11.52 -19.90
C LEU A 325 -2.14 -10.58 -21.12
N PHE A 326 -1.85 -9.29 -20.90
CA PHE A 326 -1.87 -8.25 -21.93
C PHE A 326 -0.66 -7.30 -21.89
N TRP A 327 0.23 -7.45 -20.91
CA TRP A 327 1.38 -6.55 -20.75
C TRP A 327 2.43 -6.78 -21.83
N ASP A 328 2.40 -5.93 -22.85
CA ASP A 328 3.38 -5.87 -23.94
C ASP A 328 3.82 -4.43 -24.20
N LYS A 329 4.77 -4.25 -25.13
CA LYS A 329 5.33 -2.94 -25.47
C LYS A 329 4.28 -2.00 -26.10
N ILE A 330 3.27 -2.53 -26.79
CA ILE A 330 2.24 -1.72 -27.43
C ILE A 330 1.35 -1.12 -26.35
N TYR A 331 0.83 -1.95 -25.46
CA TYR A 331 -0.01 -1.51 -24.36
C TYR A 331 0.73 -0.60 -23.37
N ALA A 332 1.99 -0.90 -23.05
CA ALA A 332 2.81 -0.04 -22.19
C ALA A 332 2.98 1.38 -22.79
N ASN A 333 3.22 1.50 -24.09
CA ASN A 333 3.28 2.82 -24.74
C ASN A 333 1.90 3.48 -24.80
N HIS A 334 0.84 2.72 -25.10
CA HIS A 334 -0.52 3.24 -25.12
C HIS A 334 -0.91 3.83 -23.75
N LYS A 335 -0.60 3.13 -22.64
CA LYS A 335 -0.86 3.61 -21.28
C LYS A 335 -0.13 4.92 -20.95
N LEU A 336 1.12 5.09 -21.41
CA LEU A 336 1.85 6.35 -21.29
C LEU A 336 1.18 7.49 -22.08
N GLU A 337 0.70 7.20 -23.29
CA GLU A 337 0.05 8.19 -24.15
C GLU A 337 -1.29 8.68 -23.60
N VAL A 338 -2.15 7.76 -23.14
CA VAL A 338 -3.44 8.14 -22.53
C VAL A 338 -3.24 8.86 -21.20
N THR A 339 -2.26 8.45 -20.39
CA THR A 339 -1.92 9.16 -19.14
C THR A 339 -1.47 10.59 -19.42
N ARG A 340 -0.63 10.79 -20.45
CA ARG A 340 -0.20 12.13 -20.85
C ARG A 340 -1.39 12.98 -21.29
N THR A 341 -2.30 12.42 -22.07
CA THR A 341 -3.50 13.10 -22.55
C THR A 341 -4.40 13.54 -21.38
N ALA A 342 -4.62 12.65 -20.42
CA ALA A 342 -5.40 12.95 -19.24
C ALA A 342 -4.73 14.02 -18.33
N PHE A 343 -3.40 13.99 -18.18
CA PHE A 343 -2.68 15.06 -17.47
C PHE A 343 -2.71 16.41 -18.20
N GLU A 344 -2.67 16.43 -19.54
CA GLU A 344 -2.87 17.68 -20.28
C GLU A 344 -4.29 18.25 -20.07
N LYS A 345 -5.29 17.38 -19.91
CA LYS A 345 -6.67 17.79 -19.60
C LYS A 345 -6.79 18.41 -18.20
N TYR A 346 -6.18 17.79 -17.18
CA TYR A 346 -6.22 18.21 -15.78
C TYR A 346 -4.95 18.94 -15.33
N ARG A 347 -4.32 19.68 -16.24
CA ARG A 347 -3.01 20.29 -16.02
C ARG A 347 -3.02 21.32 -14.90
N GLU A 348 -4.10 22.09 -14.80
CA GLU A 348 -4.24 23.15 -13.80
C GLU A 348 -4.44 22.55 -12.41
N GLU A 349 -5.28 21.51 -12.31
CA GLU A 349 -5.57 20.78 -11.07
C GLU A 349 -4.34 20.00 -10.58
N ALA A 350 -3.60 19.35 -11.49
CA ALA A 350 -2.34 18.69 -11.17
C ALA A 350 -1.29 19.64 -10.59
N ALA A 351 -1.22 20.88 -11.08
CA ALA A 351 -0.24 21.87 -10.61
C ALA A 351 -0.51 22.33 -9.16
N VAL A 352 -1.77 22.37 -8.75
CA VAL A 352 -2.22 22.81 -7.41
C VAL A 352 -2.45 21.66 -6.44
N TYR A 353 -2.17 20.42 -6.84
CA TYR A 353 -2.19 19.26 -5.97
C TYR A 353 -1.09 19.33 -4.90
N ALA A 354 -1.50 19.20 -3.64
CA ALA A 354 -0.65 19.36 -2.47
C ALA A 354 0.05 18.06 -2.03
N GLY A 355 -0.42 16.91 -2.53
CA GLY A 355 0.06 15.59 -2.09
C GLY A 355 -0.88 14.87 -1.12
N PRO A 356 -0.58 13.61 -0.80
CA PRO A 356 -1.46 12.77 0.00
C PRO A 356 -1.28 13.00 1.50
N ALA A 357 -2.37 12.92 2.23
CA ALA A 357 -2.44 12.74 3.66
C ALA A 357 -3.07 11.35 3.90
N VAL A 358 -2.36 10.51 4.65
CA VAL A 358 -2.61 9.07 4.74
C VAL A 358 -2.85 8.66 6.18
N VAL A 359 -3.96 7.95 6.41
CA VAL A 359 -4.19 7.15 7.62
C VAL A 359 -4.04 5.68 7.25
N GLU A 360 -2.95 5.07 7.70
CA GLU A 360 -2.70 3.64 7.55
C GLU A 360 -3.31 2.86 8.73
N THR A 361 -3.64 1.59 8.47
CA THR A 361 -4.06 0.64 9.52
C THR A 361 -3.04 -0.47 9.70
N PHE A 362 -3.05 -1.07 10.88
CA PHE A 362 -2.21 -2.23 11.17
C PHE A 362 -2.85 -3.15 12.22
N GLY A 363 -2.27 -4.33 12.43
CA GLY A 363 -2.73 -5.29 13.42
C GLY A 363 -3.49 -6.48 12.85
N GLU A 364 -3.69 -6.52 11.54
CA GLU A 364 -4.26 -7.65 10.81
C GLU A 364 -3.44 -8.94 11.03
N ALA A 365 -4.06 -10.10 10.79
CA ALA A 365 -3.41 -11.39 10.89
C ALA A 365 -2.19 -11.50 9.96
N ASP A 366 -1.21 -12.29 10.40
CA ASP A 366 -0.03 -12.58 9.60
C ASP A 366 -0.45 -13.27 8.31
N PHE A 367 0.09 -12.82 7.19
CA PHE A 367 -0.17 -13.41 5.89
C PHE A 367 1.09 -14.03 5.33
N ALA A 368 1.07 -15.35 5.22
CA ALA A 368 2.05 -16.11 4.47
C ALA A 368 1.38 -16.57 3.17
N PRO A 369 1.67 -15.92 2.01
CA PRO A 369 1.03 -16.29 0.76
C PRO A 369 1.41 -17.70 0.30
N GLU A 370 0.44 -18.41 -0.26
CA GLU A 370 0.68 -19.65 -0.99
C GLU A 370 0.94 -19.33 -2.47
N ASN A 371 2.05 -19.83 -3.02
CA ASN A 371 2.35 -19.66 -4.44
C ASN A 371 1.60 -20.72 -5.27
N LYS A 372 0.74 -20.27 -6.18
CA LYS A 372 0.00 -21.14 -7.11
C LYS A 372 0.65 -21.12 -8.48
N ALA A 373 1.09 -22.30 -8.93
CA ALA A 373 1.74 -22.46 -10.24
C ALA A 373 0.86 -22.06 -11.44
N VAL A 374 -0.47 -22.11 -11.29
CA VAL A 374 -1.43 -21.77 -12.35
C VAL A 374 -1.87 -20.30 -12.36
N ALA A 375 -1.49 -19.51 -11.35
CA ALA A 375 -1.69 -18.06 -11.38
C ALA A 375 -0.82 -17.43 -12.47
N PHE A 376 -1.18 -16.23 -12.93
CA PHE A 376 -0.34 -15.51 -13.89
C PHE A 376 1.00 -15.12 -13.24
N HIS A 377 2.08 -15.27 -14.01
CA HIS A 377 3.42 -14.84 -13.63
C HIS A 377 4.03 -14.04 -14.78
N MET A 378 4.63 -12.89 -14.46
CA MET A 378 5.31 -12.06 -15.45
C MET A 378 6.57 -12.77 -15.97
N SER A 379 6.74 -12.80 -17.29
CA SER A 379 8.01 -13.25 -17.89
C SER A 379 9.17 -12.29 -17.54
N GLU A 380 10.41 -12.70 -17.77
CA GLU A 380 11.57 -11.82 -17.58
C GLU A 380 11.49 -10.57 -18.48
N GLU A 381 10.98 -10.72 -19.71
CA GLU A 381 10.79 -9.62 -20.65
C GLU A 381 9.69 -8.66 -20.18
N GLN A 382 8.55 -9.19 -19.73
CA GLN A 382 7.46 -8.39 -19.17
C GLN A 382 7.88 -7.66 -17.89
N SER A 383 8.65 -8.32 -17.02
CA SER A 383 9.20 -7.73 -15.80
C SER A 383 10.12 -6.54 -16.10
N LYS A 384 11.02 -6.68 -17.08
CA LYS A 384 11.89 -5.57 -17.52
C LYS A 384 11.07 -4.41 -18.08
N LEU A 385 10.08 -4.71 -18.92
CA LEU A 385 9.19 -3.70 -19.49
C LEU A 385 8.36 -2.99 -18.42
N LEU A 386 7.88 -3.71 -17.41
CA LEU A 386 7.13 -3.13 -16.29
C LEU A 386 8.00 -2.16 -15.48
N VAL A 387 9.25 -2.53 -15.19
CA VAL A 387 10.21 -1.65 -14.50
C VAL A 387 10.49 -0.40 -15.34
N GLU A 388 10.76 -0.55 -16.63
CA GLU A 388 10.97 0.59 -17.55
C GLU A 388 9.74 1.50 -17.59
N HIS A 389 8.54 0.93 -17.73
CA HIS A 389 7.29 1.68 -17.75
C HIS A 389 7.03 2.41 -16.43
N ARG A 390 7.31 1.81 -15.26
CA ARG A 390 7.18 2.49 -13.95
C ARG A 390 8.06 3.74 -13.89
N SER A 391 9.31 3.64 -14.34
CA SER A 391 10.21 4.81 -14.42
C SER A 391 9.65 5.90 -15.35
N LEU A 392 9.18 5.52 -16.55
CA LEU A 392 8.60 6.47 -17.51
C LEU A 392 7.32 7.12 -17.01
N MET A 393 6.46 6.37 -16.31
CA MET A 393 5.23 6.91 -15.69
C MET A 393 5.56 7.90 -14.58
N GLY A 394 6.54 7.60 -13.72
CA GLY A 394 7.00 8.54 -12.70
C GLY A 394 7.57 9.83 -13.33
N GLU A 395 8.37 9.71 -14.40
CA GLU A 395 8.85 10.86 -15.16
C GLU A 395 7.73 11.68 -15.80
N LEU A 396 6.69 11.01 -16.29
CA LEU A 396 5.51 11.68 -16.85
C LEU A 396 4.75 12.44 -15.78
N GLN A 397 4.42 11.79 -14.65
CA GLN A 397 3.68 12.40 -13.54
C GLN A 397 4.38 13.64 -13.01
N ARG A 398 5.71 13.58 -12.81
CA ARG A 398 6.52 14.71 -12.32
C ARG A 398 6.50 15.96 -13.20
N LYS A 399 6.13 15.84 -14.49
CA LYS A 399 5.95 17.01 -15.38
C LYS A 399 4.73 17.84 -15.03
N TYR A 400 3.73 17.24 -14.39
CA TYR A 400 2.45 17.87 -14.06
C TYR A 400 2.31 18.10 -12.56
N ILE A 401 2.72 17.13 -11.74
CA ILE A 401 2.75 17.20 -10.28
C ILE A 401 4.20 17.42 -9.84
N ARG A 402 4.51 18.64 -9.40
CA ARG A 402 5.88 19.04 -9.02
C ARG A 402 6.22 18.54 -7.62
N GLU A 403 7.19 17.64 -7.54
CA GLU A 403 7.65 17.04 -6.28
C GLU A 403 8.20 18.08 -5.30
N GLU A 404 8.94 19.05 -5.86
CA GLU A 404 9.57 20.14 -5.13
C GLU A 404 8.56 21.16 -4.56
N GLU A 405 7.27 21.06 -4.91
CA GLU A 405 6.22 21.95 -4.42
C GLU A 405 5.14 21.25 -3.56
N ARG A 406 5.17 19.92 -3.42
CA ARG A 406 4.15 19.15 -2.68
C ARG A 406 4.74 18.48 -1.44
N SER A 407 3.90 18.08 -0.49
CA SER A 407 4.32 17.30 0.68
C SER A 407 3.38 16.12 0.90
N PHE A 408 3.62 15.32 1.93
CA PHE A 408 2.69 14.29 2.37
C PHE A 408 2.67 14.20 3.89
N THR A 409 1.69 13.46 4.42
CA THR A 409 1.72 12.99 5.80
C THR A 409 1.19 11.59 5.90
N ILE A 410 1.75 10.80 6.80
CA ILE A 410 1.25 9.48 7.14
C ILE A 410 1.18 9.30 8.66
N ILE A 411 0.10 8.68 9.13
CA ILE A 411 -0.13 8.28 10.53
C ILE A 411 -0.80 6.90 10.53
N ALA A 412 -0.51 6.07 11.53
CA ALA A 412 -1.08 4.72 11.60
C ALA A 412 -1.85 4.45 12.90
N PHE A 413 -2.90 3.62 12.81
CA PHE A 413 -3.72 3.17 13.94
C PHE A 413 -4.07 1.67 13.85
N PRO A 414 -4.25 0.99 14.99
CA PRO A 414 -4.53 -0.44 14.98
C PRO A 414 -6.00 -0.75 14.68
N VAL A 415 -6.24 -1.84 13.96
CA VAL A 415 -7.57 -2.42 13.75
C VAL A 415 -7.91 -3.49 14.80
N PRO A 416 -9.21 -3.74 15.05
CA PRO A 416 -9.68 -4.70 16.05
C PRO A 416 -9.11 -6.11 15.95
N GLU A 417 -8.76 -6.59 14.76
CA GLU A 417 -8.14 -7.91 14.52
C GLU A 417 -6.87 -8.17 15.33
N ILE A 418 -6.16 -7.11 15.74
CA ILE A 418 -4.97 -7.23 16.60
C ILE A 418 -5.26 -7.95 17.93
N GLN A 419 -6.53 -8.02 18.32
CA GLN A 419 -6.99 -8.80 19.47
C GLN A 419 -6.60 -10.28 19.41
N GLU A 420 -6.37 -10.84 18.23
CA GLU A 420 -5.88 -12.21 18.07
C GLU A 420 -4.50 -12.41 18.72
N ALA A 421 -3.69 -11.35 18.81
CA ALA A 421 -2.41 -11.38 19.53
C ALA A 421 -2.58 -11.36 21.06
N PHE A 422 -3.75 -10.96 21.58
CA PHE A 422 -3.99 -10.79 23.01
C PHE A 422 -4.41 -12.09 23.71
N GLY A 423 -3.46 -13.02 23.83
CA GLY A 423 -3.68 -14.30 24.50
C GLY A 423 -4.03 -14.16 26.00
N PRO A 424 -4.63 -15.22 26.62
CA PRO A 424 -5.06 -15.18 28.02
C PRO A 424 -3.96 -14.82 29.03
N GLU A 425 -2.72 -15.22 28.76
CA GLU A 425 -1.56 -14.90 29.60
C GLU A 425 -1.27 -13.39 29.60
N LEU A 426 -1.38 -12.74 28.43
CA LEU A 426 -1.21 -11.29 28.32
C LEU A 426 -2.33 -10.56 29.06
N LEU A 427 -3.58 -10.98 28.87
CA LEU A 427 -4.72 -10.37 29.56
C LEU A 427 -4.55 -10.46 31.08
N ALA A 428 -4.14 -11.62 31.60
CA ALA A 428 -3.85 -11.80 33.02
C ALA A 428 -2.67 -10.93 33.50
N LYS A 429 -1.59 -10.82 32.70
CA LYS A 429 -0.43 -9.96 32.99
C LYS A 429 -0.82 -8.48 33.06
N LEU A 430 -1.70 -8.04 32.17
CA LEU A 430 -2.16 -6.64 32.08
C LEU A 430 -3.38 -6.34 32.97
N GLY A 431 -4.00 -7.36 33.57
CA GLY A 431 -5.22 -7.20 34.37
C GLY A 431 -6.47 -6.84 33.56
N MET A 432 -6.51 -7.20 32.27
CA MET A 432 -7.63 -6.92 31.36
C MET A 432 -8.67 -8.04 31.44
N LYS A 433 -9.96 -7.68 31.37
CA LYS A 433 -11.08 -8.63 31.46
C LYS A 433 -11.24 -9.47 30.19
N ASP A 434 -11.04 -8.83 29.05
CA ASP A 434 -11.19 -9.42 27.72
C ASP A 434 -10.29 -8.70 26.70
N THR A 435 -10.23 -9.26 25.49
CA THR A 435 -9.41 -8.73 24.39
C THR A 435 -9.88 -7.35 23.93
N LYS A 436 -11.17 -7.03 24.08
CA LYS A 436 -11.75 -5.75 23.66
C LYS A 436 -11.29 -4.61 24.55
N GLU A 437 -11.32 -4.81 25.88
CA GLU A 437 -10.73 -3.88 26.84
C GLU A 437 -9.22 -3.69 26.57
N CYS A 438 -8.51 -4.77 26.24
CA CYS A 438 -7.10 -4.73 25.88
C CYS A 438 -6.85 -3.94 24.57
N TYR A 439 -7.68 -4.12 23.54
CA TYR A 439 -7.64 -3.38 22.29
C TYR A 439 -7.85 -1.88 22.50
N HIS A 440 -8.87 -1.49 23.25
CA HIS A 440 -9.11 -0.07 23.57
C HIS A 440 -7.92 0.53 24.35
N ALA A 441 -7.33 -0.22 25.28
CA ALA A 441 -6.13 0.23 26.00
C ALA A 441 -4.93 0.38 25.05
N PHE A 442 -4.71 -0.58 24.15
CA PHE A 442 -3.64 -0.53 23.16
C PHE A 442 -3.82 0.63 22.17
N PHE A 443 -5.03 0.84 21.65
CA PHE A 443 -5.34 1.96 20.77
C PHE A 443 -4.99 3.31 21.44
N ASN A 444 -5.30 3.47 22.73
CA ASN A 444 -4.91 4.66 23.48
C ASN A 444 -3.39 4.82 23.62
N GLU A 445 -2.63 3.73 23.75
CA GLU A 445 -1.16 3.78 23.70
C GLU A 445 -0.67 4.22 22.32
N VAL A 446 -1.33 3.80 21.23
CA VAL A 446 -0.99 4.25 19.87
C VAL A 446 -1.32 5.74 19.69
N ILE A 447 -2.45 6.23 20.21
CA ILE A 447 -2.72 7.69 20.27
C ILE A 447 -1.58 8.39 21.01
N ARG A 448 -1.12 7.85 22.15
CA ARG A 448 0.02 8.42 22.90
C ARG A 448 1.31 8.42 22.08
N ILE A 449 1.61 7.33 21.38
CA ILE A 449 2.79 7.22 20.50
C ILE A 449 2.75 8.27 19.40
N ASN A 450 1.59 8.44 18.74
CA ASN A 450 1.41 9.42 17.67
C ASN A 450 1.48 10.88 18.17
N THR A 451 1.29 11.11 19.47
CA THR A 451 1.21 12.45 20.09
C THR A 451 2.37 12.77 21.03
N LEU A 452 3.49 12.02 20.91
CA LEU A 452 4.70 12.27 21.70
C LEU A 452 5.25 13.69 21.48
N ASP A 453 5.96 14.22 22.49
CA ASP A 453 6.44 15.60 22.51
C ASP A 453 7.52 15.84 21.43
N TYR A 454 7.14 16.59 20.42
CA TYR A 454 8.01 17.01 19.31
C TYR A 454 9.31 17.68 19.78
N THR A 455 9.24 18.61 20.75
CA THR A 455 10.38 19.43 21.17
C THR A 455 11.38 18.58 21.94
N LEU A 456 10.89 17.69 22.78
CA LEU A 456 11.71 16.74 23.52
C LEU A 456 12.53 15.85 22.58
N TYR A 457 11.87 15.22 21.61
CA TYR A 457 12.56 14.31 20.67
C TYR A 457 13.56 15.07 19.81
N ARG A 458 13.19 16.24 19.28
CA ARG A 458 14.09 17.11 18.51
C ARG A 458 15.41 17.37 19.23
N ASP A 459 15.34 17.72 20.51
CA ASP A 459 16.53 18.10 21.29
C ASP A 459 17.43 16.88 21.59
N ILE A 460 16.83 15.71 21.86
CA ILE A 460 17.56 14.45 22.03
C ILE A 460 18.22 14.02 20.71
N GLN A 461 17.47 14.05 19.61
CA GLN A 461 17.94 13.71 18.27
C GLN A 461 19.11 14.61 17.85
N GLN A 462 19.06 15.90 18.19
CA GLN A 462 20.17 16.81 17.90
C GLN A 462 21.47 16.39 18.61
N CYS A 463 21.39 15.86 19.84
CA CYS A 463 22.58 15.36 20.55
C CYS A 463 23.23 14.18 19.80
N ILE A 464 22.41 13.32 19.18
CA ILE A 464 22.87 12.20 18.35
C ILE A 464 23.50 12.74 17.05
N ILE A 465 22.83 13.66 16.37
CA ILE A 465 23.30 14.29 15.13
C ILE A 465 24.66 14.97 15.32
N ASP A 466 24.85 15.72 16.41
CA ASP A 466 26.11 16.43 16.67
C ASP A 466 27.31 15.47 16.78
N VAL A 467 27.10 14.23 17.25
CA VAL A 467 28.14 13.19 17.27
C VAL A 467 28.37 12.59 15.89
N LEU A 468 27.29 12.32 15.16
CA LEU A 468 27.33 11.74 13.82
C LEU A 468 27.93 12.68 12.78
N ASP A 469 27.69 13.98 12.89
CA ASP A 469 28.28 15.03 12.03
C ASP A 469 29.81 15.09 12.12
N ALA A 470 30.38 14.60 13.23
CA ALA A 470 31.82 14.50 13.44
C ALA A 470 32.41 13.13 13.06
N ALA A 471 31.57 12.17 12.68
CA ALA A 471 31.98 10.81 12.39
C ALA A 471 32.46 10.65 10.93
N ASP A 472 33.41 9.73 10.75
CA ASP A 472 33.84 9.27 9.43
C ASP A 472 32.94 8.12 8.98
N TYR A 473 32.68 7.14 9.84
CA TYR A 473 31.79 6.04 9.54
C TYR A 473 31.12 5.52 10.82
N CYS A 474 30.06 4.74 10.66
CA CYS A 474 29.42 4.02 11.75
C CYS A 474 29.71 2.52 11.65
N GLU A 475 29.89 1.88 12.81
CA GLU A 475 29.90 0.43 12.95
C GLU A 475 28.61 -0.03 13.64
N ILE A 476 27.95 -1.04 13.07
CA ILE A 476 26.71 -1.61 13.60
C ILE A 476 26.89 -3.11 13.75
N LYS A 477 26.66 -3.62 14.97
CA LYS A 477 26.83 -5.03 15.31
C LYS A 477 25.58 -5.62 15.93
N GLY A 478 25.16 -6.77 15.43
CA GLY A 478 24.08 -7.56 15.99
C GLY A 478 24.48 -8.30 17.27
N MET A 479 23.49 -8.69 18.06
CA MET A 479 23.60 -9.58 19.21
C MET A 479 22.45 -10.58 19.24
N ASN A 480 22.42 -11.49 20.22
CA ASN A 480 21.31 -12.42 20.43
C ASN A 480 20.93 -13.28 19.20
N GLY A 481 21.93 -13.67 18.40
CA GLY A 481 21.73 -14.45 17.17
C GLY A 481 21.60 -13.60 15.91
N ASN A 482 21.40 -12.29 16.05
CA ASN A 482 21.55 -11.36 14.95
C ASN A 482 23.03 -11.29 14.53
N ARG A 483 23.31 -11.47 13.23
CA ARG A 483 24.65 -11.53 12.64
C ARG A 483 25.05 -10.26 11.91
N THR A 484 24.35 -9.16 12.15
CA THR A 484 24.69 -7.88 11.53
C THR A 484 26.13 -7.50 11.89
N ASP A 485 26.90 -7.13 10.88
CA ASP A 485 28.23 -6.54 11.01
C ASP A 485 28.38 -5.60 9.80
N LEU A 486 28.03 -4.34 10.02
CA LEU A 486 27.99 -3.30 8.99
C LEU A 486 28.97 -2.18 9.33
N LYS A 487 29.61 -1.69 8.27
CA LYS A 487 30.31 -0.42 8.25
C LYS A 487 29.58 0.50 7.27
N VAL A 488 29.04 1.60 7.75
CA VAL A 488 28.34 2.60 6.92
C VAL A 488 29.19 3.86 6.84
N ASN A 489 29.65 4.19 5.64
CA ASN A 489 30.45 5.38 5.40
C ASN A 489 29.54 6.63 5.35
N LEU A 490 29.96 7.68 6.05
CA LEU A 490 29.19 8.91 6.15
C LEU A 490 29.76 10.01 5.26
N TRP A 491 28.92 10.98 4.93
CA TRP A 491 29.32 12.19 4.21
C TRP A 491 30.40 12.95 5.00
N LYS A 492 31.29 13.68 4.32
CA LYS A 492 32.30 14.51 4.99
C LYS A 492 31.91 15.98 4.87
N LEU A 493 31.58 16.61 6.00
CA LEU A 493 31.22 18.03 6.03
C LEU A 493 32.38 18.90 5.56
N SER A 494 32.06 19.94 4.79
CA SER A 494 33.00 20.98 4.39
C SER A 494 33.03 22.11 5.42
N ASP A 495 31.86 22.45 6.00
CA ASP A 495 31.71 23.47 7.05
C ASP A 495 30.69 23.02 8.11
N ALA A 496 31.17 22.37 9.18
CA ALA A 496 30.34 21.88 10.28
C ALA A 496 29.56 22.98 11.06
N SER A 497 29.86 24.27 10.81
CA SER A 497 29.07 25.37 11.39
C SER A 497 27.80 25.70 10.60
N LYS A 498 27.68 25.20 9.36
CA LYS A 498 26.56 25.48 8.45
C LYS A 498 25.90 24.23 7.86
N GLU A 499 26.58 23.10 7.91
CA GLU A 499 26.18 21.86 7.26
C GLU A 499 25.99 20.76 8.29
N THR A 500 25.08 19.84 8.00
CA THR A 500 24.82 18.62 8.79
C THR A 500 24.61 17.44 7.84
N ILE A 501 24.96 16.24 8.32
CA ILE A 501 24.85 14.99 7.57
C ILE A 501 23.45 14.41 7.76
N PHE A 502 22.93 14.43 8.99
CA PHE A 502 21.67 13.78 9.35
C PHE A 502 20.51 14.77 9.43
N GLU A 503 19.34 14.34 8.97
CA GLU A 503 18.07 15.03 9.17
C GLU A 503 17.48 14.69 10.54
N ASN A 504 16.99 15.71 11.23
CA ASN A 504 16.25 15.59 12.48
C ASN A 504 14.78 15.35 12.17
N CYS A 505 14.41 14.09 11.95
CA CYS A 505 13.06 13.69 11.58
C CYS A 505 12.16 13.63 12.82
N VAL A 506 11.28 14.60 12.87
CA VAL A 506 10.23 14.75 13.88
C VAL A 506 8.89 14.55 13.19
N ALA A 507 7.76 14.63 13.89
CA ALA A 507 6.44 14.27 13.37
C ALA A 507 5.87 15.30 12.37
N ASP A 508 6.63 15.66 11.34
CA ASP A 508 6.33 16.67 10.31
C ASP A 508 5.96 16.06 8.94
N VAL A 509 6.29 14.80 8.66
CA VAL A 509 5.75 14.02 7.52
C VAL A 509 5.39 12.59 7.91
N ASN A 510 6.20 11.97 8.76
CA ASN A 510 6.01 10.63 9.28
C ASN A 510 5.62 10.70 10.75
N ILE A 511 4.40 10.29 11.10
CA ILE A 511 3.90 10.26 12.48
C ILE A 511 3.85 8.80 12.93
N PRO A 512 4.50 8.41 14.03
CA PRO A 512 4.99 9.23 15.15
C PRO A 512 6.39 9.82 14.96
N VAL A 513 6.84 10.67 15.91
CA VAL A 513 8.26 11.08 16.02
C VAL A 513 9.18 9.87 16.13
N GLY A 514 10.44 10.05 15.74
CA GLY A 514 11.53 9.34 16.41
C GLY A 514 12.55 8.67 15.51
N GLU A 515 13.20 9.42 14.61
CA GLU A 515 14.42 8.95 13.94
C GLU A 515 15.36 10.10 13.58
N VAL A 516 16.63 9.78 13.33
CA VAL A 516 17.54 10.66 12.58
C VAL A 516 18.07 9.86 11.41
N PHE A 517 18.11 10.44 10.20
CA PHE A 517 18.47 9.70 9.00
C PHE A 517 19.41 10.47 8.07
N THR A 518 20.12 9.76 7.20
CA THR A 518 20.99 10.34 6.17
C THR A 518 20.99 9.47 4.91
N SER A 519 21.32 10.06 3.76
CA SER A 519 21.81 9.24 2.64
C SER A 519 23.27 8.84 2.92
N PRO A 520 23.62 7.55 2.93
CA PRO A 520 24.99 7.13 3.17
C PRO A 520 25.87 7.34 1.92
N VAL A 521 27.18 7.40 2.13
CA VAL A 521 28.16 7.31 1.03
C VAL A 521 28.30 5.83 0.68
N LEU A 522 28.08 5.47 -0.59
CA LEU A 522 28.11 4.06 -0.99
C LEU A 522 29.54 3.51 -0.96
N ASP A 523 30.50 4.28 -1.48
CA ASP A 523 31.92 3.89 -1.44
C ASP A 523 32.39 3.69 0.01
N GLY A 524 32.93 2.52 0.32
CA GLY A 524 33.35 2.13 1.66
C GLY A 524 32.23 1.71 2.63
N THR A 525 30.97 1.64 2.18
CA THR A 525 29.87 1.01 2.92
C THR A 525 29.80 -0.48 2.60
N GLU A 526 29.94 -1.34 3.60
CA GLU A 526 30.09 -2.79 3.41
C GLU A 526 29.61 -3.59 4.62
N GLY A 527 29.31 -4.86 4.41
CA GLY A 527 29.03 -5.81 5.49
C GLY A 527 27.76 -6.62 5.31
N LEU A 528 27.27 -7.21 6.39
CA LEU A 528 26.05 -8.02 6.42
C LEU A 528 24.99 -7.31 7.25
N LEU A 529 23.83 -7.05 6.67
CA LEU A 529 22.59 -6.78 7.40
C LEU A 529 21.85 -8.10 7.57
N HIS A 530 21.53 -8.46 8.81
CA HIS A 530 20.77 -9.66 9.13
C HIS A 530 19.65 -9.30 10.11
N VAL A 531 18.44 -9.75 9.84
CA VAL A 531 17.29 -9.63 10.77
C VAL A 531 16.63 -11.00 10.90
N SER A 532 16.39 -11.43 12.14
CA SER A 532 15.89 -12.79 12.40
C SER A 532 14.47 -12.99 11.87
N ARG A 533 13.63 -11.94 11.99
CA ARG A 533 12.25 -11.87 11.52
C ARG A 533 11.89 -10.42 11.26
N VAL A 534 11.29 -10.12 10.11
CA VAL A 534 10.82 -8.77 9.77
C VAL A 534 9.59 -8.86 8.86
N TYR A 535 8.71 -7.86 8.92
CA TYR A 535 7.57 -7.73 8.02
C TYR A 535 7.80 -6.54 7.11
N LEU A 536 7.95 -6.80 5.81
CA LEU A 536 8.18 -5.77 4.81
C LEU A 536 7.02 -5.80 3.83
N ASN A 537 6.35 -4.67 3.66
CA ASN A 537 5.21 -4.53 2.75
C ASN A 537 4.18 -5.66 2.96
N GLY A 538 3.76 -5.89 4.20
CA GLY A 538 2.75 -6.89 4.57
C GLY A 538 3.17 -8.35 4.39
N LEU A 539 4.44 -8.63 4.04
CA LEU A 539 4.99 -9.97 3.86
C LEU A 539 6.00 -10.27 4.96
N GLU A 540 5.90 -11.46 5.56
CA GLU A 540 6.86 -11.94 6.55
C GLU A 540 8.16 -12.38 5.87
N TYR A 541 9.31 -12.05 6.46
CA TYR A 541 10.63 -12.57 6.08
C TYR A 541 11.30 -13.22 7.28
N LYS A 542 11.84 -14.43 7.07
CA LYS A 542 12.57 -15.20 8.08
C LYS A 542 14.05 -15.21 7.74
N ASN A 543 14.92 -14.86 8.70
CA ASN A 543 16.37 -14.75 8.53
C ASN A 543 16.76 -13.98 7.25
N LEU A 544 16.22 -12.78 7.08
CA LEU A 544 16.55 -11.94 5.93
C LEU A 544 18.01 -11.50 6.04
N GLU A 545 18.78 -11.77 4.99
CA GLU A 545 20.18 -11.41 4.86
C GLU A 545 20.41 -10.56 3.62
N LEU A 546 21.06 -9.40 3.79
CA LEU A 546 21.54 -8.58 2.68
C LEU A 546 23.04 -8.27 2.90
N ARG A 547 23.88 -8.69 1.94
CA ARG A 547 25.31 -8.37 1.95
C ARG A 547 25.59 -7.17 1.05
N PHE A 548 26.30 -6.19 1.58
CA PHE A 548 26.67 -4.96 0.87
C PHE A 548 28.15 -4.95 0.50
N GLU A 549 28.41 -4.54 -0.74
CA GLU A 549 29.74 -4.18 -1.25
C GLU A 549 29.62 -2.82 -1.95
N GLU A 550 30.44 -1.84 -1.53
CA GLU A 550 30.35 -0.45 -2.02
C GLU A 550 28.91 0.08 -2.02
N GLY A 551 28.23 -0.14 -0.88
CA GLY A 551 26.88 0.31 -0.60
C GLY A 551 25.79 -0.35 -1.43
N LYS A 552 26.08 -1.43 -2.17
CA LYS A 552 25.09 -2.13 -3.02
C LYS A 552 24.91 -3.57 -2.61
N ILE A 553 23.69 -4.08 -2.78
CA ILE A 553 23.39 -5.49 -2.50
C ILE A 553 24.20 -6.37 -3.47
N ALA A 554 25.14 -7.14 -2.92
CA ALA A 554 25.97 -8.11 -3.62
C ALA A 554 25.36 -9.52 -3.59
N SER A 555 24.71 -9.88 -2.49
CA SER A 555 23.97 -11.13 -2.33
C SER A 555 22.86 -10.97 -1.29
N TYR A 556 21.82 -11.78 -1.40
CA TYR A 556 20.68 -11.78 -0.49
C TYR A 556 20.13 -13.20 -0.30
N ASN A 557 19.46 -13.45 0.83
CA ASN A 557 18.71 -14.68 1.06
C ASN A 557 17.64 -14.49 2.14
N CYS A 558 16.72 -15.46 2.24
CA CYS A 558 15.81 -15.63 3.36
C CYS A 558 15.52 -17.13 3.59
N SER A 559 14.66 -17.46 4.56
CA SER A 559 14.30 -18.84 4.93
C SER A 559 12.78 -19.05 4.99
N ASN A 560 12.05 -18.42 4.07
CA ASN A 560 10.58 -18.49 4.00
C ASN A 560 10.07 -19.80 3.40
N PHE A 561 10.80 -20.35 2.42
CA PHE A 561 10.45 -21.53 1.64
C PHE A 561 11.49 -22.64 1.79
N ALA A 562 11.10 -23.84 1.38
CA ALA A 562 11.93 -25.04 1.51
C ALA A 562 13.18 -25.01 0.61
N THR A 563 13.09 -24.35 -0.55
CA THR A 563 14.20 -24.26 -1.49
C THR A 563 14.85 -22.87 -1.50
N GLU A 564 16.16 -22.83 -1.71
CA GLU A 564 16.91 -21.57 -1.84
C GLU A 564 16.43 -20.75 -3.04
N GLU A 565 16.08 -21.40 -4.15
CA GLU A 565 15.58 -20.72 -5.35
C GLU A 565 14.28 -19.93 -5.09
N GLU A 566 13.33 -20.52 -4.36
CA GLU A 566 12.09 -19.84 -3.96
C GLU A 566 12.37 -18.64 -3.03
N ASN A 567 13.30 -18.80 -2.08
CA ASN A 567 13.71 -17.71 -1.18
C ASN A 567 14.36 -16.55 -1.93
N LEU A 568 15.27 -16.85 -2.87
CA LEU A 568 15.90 -15.84 -3.72
C LEU A 568 14.87 -15.13 -4.60
N ASN A 569 13.95 -15.87 -5.23
CA ASN A 569 12.90 -15.27 -6.05
C ASN A 569 11.96 -14.37 -5.22
N PHE A 570 11.63 -14.79 -4.00
CA PHE A 570 10.80 -14.01 -3.09
C PHE A 570 11.43 -12.68 -2.69
N VAL A 571 12.72 -12.67 -2.33
CA VAL A 571 13.47 -11.43 -2.04
C VAL A 571 13.62 -10.58 -3.30
N ARG A 572 13.94 -11.19 -4.44
CA ARG A 572 14.08 -10.49 -5.73
C ARG A 572 12.81 -9.75 -6.14
N GLU A 573 11.65 -10.37 -5.97
CA GLU A 573 10.37 -9.80 -6.39
C GLU A 573 9.88 -8.71 -5.45
N ASN A 574 10.03 -8.92 -4.14
CA ASN A 574 9.31 -8.12 -3.14
C ASN A 574 10.22 -7.15 -2.35
N VAL A 575 11.53 -7.39 -2.28
CA VAL A 575 12.51 -6.46 -1.69
C VAL A 575 13.26 -5.70 -2.79
N LEU A 576 13.70 -6.40 -3.84
CA LEU A 576 14.42 -5.77 -4.95
C LEU A 576 13.50 -5.25 -6.06
N PHE A 577 12.18 -5.44 -5.97
CA PHE A 577 11.21 -5.03 -7.00
C PHE A 577 11.60 -5.43 -8.43
N ARG A 578 12.15 -6.64 -8.58
CA ARG A 578 12.65 -7.21 -9.84
C ARG A 578 13.88 -6.49 -10.43
N HIS A 579 14.53 -5.61 -9.68
CA HIS A 579 15.86 -5.07 -10.00
C HIS A 579 16.96 -6.12 -9.72
N LYS A 580 18.11 -5.95 -10.38
CA LYS A 580 19.26 -6.86 -10.19
C LYS A 580 20.00 -6.64 -8.86
N THR A 581 20.02 -5.41 -8.40
CA THR A 581 20.67 -4.93 -7.18
C THR A 581 20.05 -3.56 -6.84
N LEU A 582 20.12 -3.17 -5.58
CA LEU A 582 19.73 -1.86 -5.08
C LEU A 582 20.88 -1.27 -4.23
N PRO A 583 21.07 0.06 -4.22
CA PRO A 583 21.97 0.71 -3.27
C PRO A 583 21.31 0.85 -1.89
N MET A 584 22.13 1.09 -0.87
CA MET A 584 21.67 1.57 0.44
C MET A 584 21.26 3.04 0.27
N GLY A 585 19.96 3.30 0.27
CA GLY A 585 19.37 4.62 0.09
C GLY A 585 19.41 5.46 1.36
N GLU A 586 19.34 4.79 2.52
CA GLU A 586 19.25 5.44 3.83
C GLU A 586 19.99 4.66 4.90
N PHE A 587 20.54 5.41 5.85
CA PHE A 587 20.91 4.91 7.18
C PHE A 587 20.27 5.82 8.23
N ALA A 588 19.59 5.20 9.19
CA ALA A 588 18.87 5.91 10.23
C ALA A 588 18.95 5.25 11.60
N ILE A 589 18.66 6.05 12.62
CA ILE A 589 18.60 5.62 14.03
C ILE A 589 17.23 5.98 14.57
N GLY A 590 16.35 4.99 14.67
CA GLY A 590 15.10 5.10 15.40
C GLY A 590 15.35 5.41 16.88
N THR A 591 14.56 6.30 17.46
CA THR A 591 14.65 6.80 18.85
C THR A 591 13.35 6.60 19.63
N ASN A 592 12.31 5.99 19.03
CA ASN A 592 11.02 5.79 19.66
C ASN A 592 10.99 4.51 20.52
N THR A 593 11.72 4.55 21.63
CA THR A 593 11.75 3.49 22.65
C THR A 593 10.39 3.27 23.32
N VAL A 594 9.52 4.27 23.31
CA VAL A 594 8.14 4.17 23.79
C VAL A 594 7.35 3.19 22.92
N ALA A 595 7.40 3.35 21.60
CA ALA A 595 6.75 2.43 20.67
C ALA A 595 7.31 1.02 20.83
N TYR A 596 8.64 0.87 20.92
CA TYR A 596 9.27 -0.42 21.17
C TYR A 596 8.72 -1.11 22.43
N VAL A 597 8.70 -0.41 23.57
CA VAL A 597 8.24 -0.99 24.85
C VAL A 597 6.73 -1.27 24.83
N VAL A 598 5.93 -0.46 24.15
CA VAL A 598 4.50 -0.74 23.95
C VAL A 598 4.33 -2.00 23.11
N ALA A 599 5.08 -2.18 22.02
CA ALA A 599 5.04 -3.40 21.24
C ALA A 599 5.41 -4.64 22.07
N GLU A 600 6.45 -4.55 22.89
CA GLU A 600 6.86 -5.65 23.78
C GLU A 600 5.80 -5.93 24.87
N LYS A 601 5.23 -4.88 25.46
CA LYS A 601 4.21 -4.98 26.52
C LYS A 601 2.98 -5.74 26.02
N TYR A 602 2.56 -5.50 24.77
CA TYR A 602 1.38 -6.11 24.16
C TYR A 602 1.70 -7.33 23.27
N GLY A 603 2.98 -7.63 23.01
CA GLY A 603 3.40 -8.75 22.17
C GLY A 603 3.05 -8.56 20.69
N VAL A 604 3.27 -7.36 20.14
CA VAL A 604 2.80 -6.93 18.81
C VAL A 604 3.88 -6.31 17.93
N HIS A 605 5.16 -6.65 18.15
CA HIS A 605 6.28 -6.16 17.34
C HIS A 605 6.10 -6.45 15.84
N ASP A 606 5.60 -7.64 15.51
CA ASP A 606 5.32 -8.09 14.15
C ASP A 606 4.08 -7.43 13.52
N LYS A 607 3.31 -6.69 14.30
CA LYS A 607 2.10 -6.00 13.85
C LYS A 607 2.30 -4.54 13.53
N PHE A 608 3.39 -3.92 13.97
CA PHE A 608 3.64 -2.53 13.64
C PHE A 608 3.92 -2.35 12.15
N PRO A 609 3.30 -1.33 11.52
CA PRO A 609 3.64 -0.97 10.15
C PRO A 609 5.06 -0.41 10.12
N ILE A 610 5.71 -0.43 8.96
CA ILE A 610 7.08 0.07 8.77
C ILE A 610 7.23 1.47 9.35
N LEU A 611 6.23 2.35 9.12
CA LEU A 611 6.15 3.70 9.68
C LEU A 611 6.46 3.79 11.18
N ILE A 612 5.96 2.84 11.98
CA ILE A 612 6.23 2.81 13.42
C ILE A 612 7.46 1.95 13.71
N ALA A 613 7.60 0.80 13.03
CA ALA A 613 8.66 -0.17 13.28
C ALA A 613 10.07 0.42 13.04
N GLU A 614 10.26 1.21 11.98
CA GLU A 614 11.54 1.87 11.67
C GLU A 614 12.03 2.77 12.82
N LYS A 615 11.10 3.35 13.58
CA LYS A 615 11.43 4.21 14.72
C LYS A 615 11.82 3.44 15.98
N THR A 616 11.76 2.10 15.95
CA THR A 616 12.05 1.21 17.08
C THR A 616 13.44 0.57 17.08
N GLY A 617 14.36 1.09 16.27
CA GLY A 617 15.76 0.66 16.21
C GLY A 617 16.51 1.34 15.08
N PRO A 618 17.81 1.09 14.89
CA PRO A 618 18.51 1.50 13.67
C PRO A 618 17.95 0.76 12.45
N HIS A 619 17.76 1.47 11.35
CA HIS A 619 17.26 0.90 10.11
C HIS A 619 18.05 1.38 8.89
N PHE A 620 17.90 0.60 7.82
CA PHE A 620 18.61 0.79 6.56
C PHE A 620 17.63 0.58 5.41
N ALA A 621 17.53 1.58 4.53
CA ALA A 621 16.70 1.46 3.34
C ALA A 621 17.51 0.93 2.16
N VAL A 622 16.91 0.02 1.39
CA VAL A 622 17.43 -0.37 0.07
C VAL A 622 16.58 0.25 -1.04
N GLY A 623 17.23 0.84 -2.04
CA GLY A 623 16.57 1.56 -3.12
C GLY A 623 17.01 3.02 -3.22
N ASP A 624 16.08 3.90 -3.55
CA ASP A 624 16.33 5.34 -3.71
C ASP A 624 16.60 6.02 -2.36
N THR A 625 17.25 7.19 -2.39
CA THR A 625 17.43 7.99 -1.17
C THR A 625 16.09 8.57 -0.71
N CYS A 626 15.99 8.92 0.58
CA CYS A 626 14.82 9.59 1.14
C CYS A 626 14.50 10.94 0.46
N TYR A 627 15.49 11.50 -0.26
CA TYR A 627 15.37 12.73 -1.04
C TYR A 627 15.12 12.49 -2.53
N SER A 628 14.66 11.30 -2.92
CA SER A 628 14.44 10.95 -4.33
C SER A 628 13.66 12.04 -5.08
N HIS A 629 14.27 12.59 -6.14
CA HIS A 629 13.77 13.71 -6.94
C HIS A 629 13.75 15.10 -6.27
N ALA A 630 14.17 15.19 -5.01
CA ALA A 630 14.29 16.42 -4.24
C ALA A 630 15.74 16.70 -3.80
N GLU A 631 16.74 15.97 -4.30
CA GLU A 631 18.13 16.07 -3.83
C GLU A 631 18.76 17.45 -4.04
N ASP A 632 18.30 18.17 -5.06
CA ASP A 632 18.77 19.53 -5.41
C ASP A 632 18.00 20.63 -4.65
N VAL A 633 16.96 20.28 -3.89
CA VAL A 633 16.23 21.20 -3.00
C VAL A 633 16.98 21.33 -1.68
N LYS A 634 17.25 22.57 -1.28
CA LYS A 634 17.87 22.83 0.02
C LYS A 634 16.87 22.63 1.14
N VAL A 635 17.18 21.68 2.02
CA VAL A 635 16.46 21.44 3.28
C VAL A 635 17.38 21.71 4.46
N TYR A 636 16.78 22.08 5.59
CA TYR A 636 17.48 22.57 6.75
C TYR A 636 16.92 21.90 8.00
N ASN A 637 17.80 21.54 8.93
CA ASN A 637 17.38 21.10 10.25
C ASN A 637 16.84 22.28 11.07
N PRO A 638 16.11 22.00 12.18
CA PRO A 638 15.63 23.04 13.09
C PRO A 638 16.73 23.95 13.68
N ASP A 639 17.99 23.49 13.69
CA ASP A 639 19.15 24.29 14.12
C ASP A 639 19.65 25.27 13.04
N GLY A 640 19.07 25.22 11.83
CA GLY A 640 19.39 26.07 10.69
C GLY A 640 20.53 25.58 9.82
N LYS A 641 21.12 24.41 10.10
CA LYS A 641 22.16 23.82 9.23
C LYS A 641 21.53 23.18 7.99
N GLU A 642 22.19 23.35 6.85
CA GLU A 642 21.80 22.70 5.60
C GLU A 642 22.14 21.21 5.67
N ILE A 643 21.15 20.35 5.37
CA ILE A 643 21.38 18.92 5.27
C ILE A 643 22.04 18.65 3.92
N VAL A 644 23.31 18.23 3.93
CA VAL A 644 24.11 18.11 2.69
C VAL A 644 24.16 16.69 2.13
N ALA A 645 23.89 15.67 2.95
CA ALA A 645 23.92 14.27 2.54
C ALA A 645 22.57 13.80 1.95
N ARG A 646 22.16 14.47 0.87
CA ARG A 646 20.88 14.19 0.17
C ARG A 646 21.02 13.20 -0.99
N ASP A 647 22.23 13.07 -1.52
CA ASP A 647 22.51 12.20 -2.66
C ASP A 647 23.68 11.26 -2.43
N ASN A 648 23.66 10.16 -3.16
CA ASN A 648 24.72 9.16 -3.18
C ASN A 648 25.24 8.96 -4.61
N GLU A 649 26.19 8.06 -4.80
CA GLU A 649 26.86 7.84 -6.08
C GLU A 649 25.89 7.39 -7.19
N ILE A 650 24.77 6.76 -6.82
CA ILE A 650 23.72 6.37 -7.76
C ILE A 650 22.76 7.53 -8.04
N SER A 651 22.21 8.19 -7.02
CA SER A 651 21.27 9.30 -7.26
C SER A 651 21.95 10.52 -7.92
N LYS A 652 23.27 10.69 -7.76
CA LYS A 652 24.09 11.66 -8.54
C LYS A 652 24.09 11.40 -10.04
N LEU A 653 23.77 10.19 -10.48
CA LEU A 653 23.62 9.89 -11.91
C LEU A 653 22.48 10.70 -12.54
N ARG A 654 21.58 11.32 -11.76
CA ARG A 654 20.51 12.20 -12.27
C ARG A 654 21.04 13.31 -13.17
N HIS A 655 22.27 13.78 -12.93
CA HIS A 655 22.93 14.83 -13.72
C HIS A 655 23.59 14.33 -15.00
N LYS A 656 23.80 13.02 -15.16
CA LYS A 656 24.55 12.42 -16.29
C LYS A 656 23.74 11.41 -17.10
N THR A 657 23.08 10.49 -16.41
CA THR A 657 22.25 9.41 -16.95
C THR A 657 21.00 9.25 -16.07
N PRO A 658 19.99 10.13 -16.22
CA PRO A 658 18.81 10.19 -15.33
C PRO A 658 18.11 8.84 -15.11
N GLY A 659 17.90 8.07 -16.18
CA GLY A 659 17.23 6.76 -16.09
C GLY A 659 18.00 5.66 -15.33
N LYS A 660 19.16 5.98 -14.73
CA LYS A 660 19.94 5.06 -13.86
C LYS A 660 20.01 5.55 -12.41
N ALA A 661 19.43 6.69 -12.09
CA ALA A 661 19.54 7.32 -10.78
C ALA A 661 18.44 6.88 -9.81
N TYR A 662 17.32 6.38 -10.34
CA TYR A 662 16.10 6.10 -9.59
C TYR A 662 15.57 4.71 -9.92
N PHE A 663 15.26 3.94 -8.87
CA PHE A 663 14.68 2.60 -8.92
C PHE A 663 13.17 2.64 -8.66
N ASN A 664 12.65 3.73 -8.09
CA ASN A 664 11.25 3.90 -7.67
C ASN A 664 10.84 2.87 -6.59
N CYS A 665 11.76 2.60 -5.66
CA CYS A 665 11.51 1.79 -4.48
C CYS A 665 12.39 2.28 -3.32
N HIS A 666 11.90 2.10 -2.10
CA HIS A 666 12.59 2.39 -0.86
C HIS A 666 12.01 1.45 0.19
N THR A 667 12.84 0.56 0.76
CA THR A 667 12.39 -0.45 1.72
C THR A 667 13.25 -0.41 2.96
N ASP A 668 12.68 0.04 4.06
CA ASP A 668 13.31 0.12 5.38
C ASP A 668 13.38 -1.23 6.08
N ILE A 669 14.57 -1.56 6.58
CA ILE A 669 14.82 -2.80 7.31
C ILE A 669 15.42 -2.44 8.67
N THR A 670 14.65 -2.66 9.73
CA THR A 670 15.00 -2.30 11.10
C THR A 670 15.69 -3.43 11.83
N ILE A 671 16.74 -3.11 12.59
CA ILE A 671 17.31 -4.00 13.60
C ILE A 671 16.65 -3.68 14.95
N PRO A 672 15.88 -4.61 15.53
CA PRO A 672 15.27 -4.42 16.85
C PRO A 672 16.32 -4.10 17.94
N TYR A 673 15.96 -3.29 18.94
CA TYR A 673 16.90 -2.95 20.01
C TYR A 673 17.45 -4.18 20.77
N ASP A 674 16.66 -5.22 21.01
CA ASP A 674 17.11 -6.46 21.66
C ASP A 674 18.01 -7.33 20.76
N GLU A 675 18.09 -7.03 19.47
CA GLU A 675 19.02 -7.65 18.53
C GLU A 675 20.25 -6.78 18.25
N LEU A 676 20.29 -5.54 18.74
CA LEU A 676 21.37 -4.58 18.51
C LEU A 676 22.43 -4.62 19.62
N GLY A 677 23.61 -5.12 19.29
CA GLY A 677 24.75 -5.19 20.22
C GLY A 677 25.47 -3.86 20.38
N GLU A 678 25.80 -3.18 19.28
CA GLU A 678 26.56 -1.92 19.32
C GLU A 678 26.22 -1.05 18.10
N LEU A 679 26.04 0.25 18.32
CA LEU A 679 26.12 1.30 17.29
C LEU A 679 27.17 2.32 17.72
N THR A 680 28.27 2.39 16.96
CA THR A 680 29.41 3.26 17.27
C THR A 680 29.70 4.22 16.14
N ALA A 681 29.80 5.51 16.46
CA ALA A 681 30.33 6.54 15.58
C ALA A 681 31.87 6.57 15.68
N VAL A 682 32.56 6.38 14.56
CA VAL A 682 34.03 6.38 14.50
C VAL A 682 34.50 7.61 13.73
N ARG A 683 35.35 8.43 14.36
CA ARG A 683 35.92 9.63 13.75
C ARG A 683 37.15 9.30 12.91
N LYS A 684 37.56 10.27 12.08
CA LYS A 684 38.74 10.14 11.19
C LYS A 684 40.06 9.85 11.92
N ASP A 685 40.19 10.28 13.18
CA ASP A 685 41.36 10.00 14.02
C ASP A 685 41.30 8.62 14.72
N GLY A 686 40.24 7.85 14.49
CA GLY A 686 39.98 6.55 15.10
C GLY A 686 39.34 6.62 16.48
N SER A 687 39.03 7.82 17.01
CA SER A 687 38.26 7.94 18.25
C SER A 687 36.83 7.44 18.03
N ARG A 688 36.29 6.79 19.07
CA ARG A 688 35.02 6.06 19.02
C ARG A 688 34.05 6.65 20.04
N VAL A 689 32.82 6.89 19.63
CA VAL A 689 31.72 7.28 20.51
C VAL A 689 30.60 6.27 20.34
N ILE A 690 30.30 5.52 21.40
CA ILE A 690 29.22 4.55 21.40
C ILE A 690 27.91 5.33 21.61
N ILE A 691 26.96 5.13 20.71
CA ILE A 691 25.64 5.76 20.80
C ILE A 691 24.66 4.77 21.45
N ILE A 692 24.70 3.52 21.01
CA ILE A 692 23.89 2.42 21.56
C ILE A 692 24.79 1.25 21.94
N GLU A 693 24.59 0.71 23.14
CA GLU A 693 25.24 -0.50 23.63
C GLU A 693 24.17 -1.45 24.20
N ASN A 694 24.15 -2.71 23.74
CA ASN A 694 23.19 -3.74 24.14
C ASN A 694 21.72 -3.24 24.12
N GLY A 695 21.31 -2.60 23.02
CA GLY A 695 19.95 -2.09 22.84
C GLY A 695 19.57 -0.89 23.72
N ARG A 696 20.53 -0.20 24.33
CA ARG A 696 20.30 0.98 25.18
C ARG A 696 21.13 2.16 24.73
N PHE A 697 20.52 3.34 24.74
CA PHE A 697 21.22 4.58 24.42
C PHE A 697 22.20 4.91 25.57
N VAL A 698 23.48 5.11 25.24
CA VAL A 698 24.53 5.41 26.24
C VAL A 698 25.16 6.80 26.03
N LEU A 699 24.74 7.49 24.98
CA LEU A 699 25.21 8.84 24.66
C LEU A 699 24.64 9.87 25.67
N PRO A 700 25.45 10.77 26.25
CA PRO A 700 24.93 11.84 27.09
C PRO A 700 23.88 12.70 26.36
N GLY A 701 22.77 13.01 27.03
CA GLY A 701 21.63 13.74 26.45
C GLY A 701 20.53 12.84 25.87
N THR A 702 20.72 11.52 25.89
CA THR A 702 19.73 10.53 25.41
C THR A 702 19.07 9.73 26.54
N GLU A 703 19.32 10.10 27.80
CA GLU A 703 18.89 9.33 28.99
C GLU A 703 17.37 9.12 29.03
N GLN A 704 16.60 10.12 28.59
CA GLN A 704 15.14 10.07 28.59
C GLN A 704 14.59 8.99 27.65
N LEU A 705 15.31 8.62 26.58
CA LEU A 705 14.92 7.49 25.73
C LEU A 705 14.93 6.17 26.51
N ASN A 706 15.78 6.04 27.53
CA ASN A 706 15.84 4.81 28.31
C ASN A 706 14.74 4.69 29.37
N GLU A 707 14.03 5.77 29.71
CA GLU A 707 12.97 5.73 30.73
C GLU A 707 11.84 4.76 30.37
N ALA A 708 11.56 4.59 29.07
CA ALA A 708 10.55 3.65 28.60
C ALA A 708 10.88 2.21 29.02
N PHE A 709 12.16 1.82 29.00
CA PHE A 709 12.60 0.46 29.35
C PHE A 709 12.59 0.16 30.85
N CYS A 710 12.44 1.19 31.69
CA CYS A 710 12.44 1.06 33.16
C CYS A 710 11.03 0.91 33.75
N LYS A 711 9.98 0.99 32.93
CA LYS A 711 8.56 0.89 33.30
C LYS A 711 8.01 -0.45 32.85
#